data_AF-V2XCI4-F1
#
_entry.id   AF-V2XCI4-F1
#
_cell.length_a   1.000
_cell.length_b   1.000
_cell.length_c   1.000
_cell.angle_alpha   90.00
_cell.angle_beta   90.00
_cell.angle_gamma   90.00
#
_symmetry.space_group_name_H-M   'P 1'
#
loop_
_entity.id
_entity.type
_entity.pdbx_description
1 polymer ?
#
loop_
_entity_poly.entity_id
_entity_poly.type
_entity_poly.pdbx_seq_one_letter_code
_entity_poly.pdbx_strand_id
1 'polypeptide(L)'
;MSAATTTLPLFWHLSSASKNERIEASVKLISALEQFQSHHEVPSAGSDEDEDAANADTLDTMNAQDVSYSVRRLIRGLASPRESSRLGFAVALTELLSRLETVTCSQISNLIINITKAQGASTGQEERDVLFARLFGFTSIIQSGLLVRLTPLTASPSSATQASSLSSYEEVLTQLISLGEKKSWLRESAWWSVGLGIDALGSSEVPWKDEALRLSVQMLFKEKKVWTPEKVAMVLKLQRLAEKDVDWKSILSPTFKDTNVLSNSNLQTVALILKEATVEDHSGDQAKGTTGSWKPQLHFVWEVILDILLPTLDSEAQKKSNFSEFFRVVVDESLFSSSSSAERKFWGFKVFQSALVRVHEDLMPMLFTKNFMRTWINHLAKKDRYLHKIATQTAAEVQKLVKENPRLGFSLILQLTGIHGNQQFDKLTRTKTVESILATMDTSAIKQYIDHLLAQANDDQGSIETINARRRWIIDQLFALIRNGAIQKSDEWVQVVLDWFVVNGLFVVKKKKEKSKFVAMREVPKPTYSDDLRQHCRTRLLACLADLTNQANVLQDGDVKTKLFSVASDREFWASKVLATIEELQADKKHVTPVHDVDEETQTLYTKAKDMATKLRVTANDDKEAASGAELLLLASVIQNLCSEDSDDSIPLEDCLEASTRMFLEKPKKKKFRKSTVGEEENQQHEPIDIFVDAIIGCLERSTVFTRVVGNQVFSLMSGFVKESSIDLILTQLEKRDPNQENDSEVDEEEDVEDDDSERAAEDSVEDDDSSSSDENDSEDDADNNDEEPDEELRKQIMEVLAVNGIQAATSETDDEVSEEEYMDDDQMMAIDVHLAEIFKMRLNEKNKSKGTDAQREAIHFKNRVLDLVDIFVKKRPSSPHVVQFVVPLLDLATKSSPDEKQLSDKAQGLLRSRIGKLKDVPTSVDAEALSTALKNLHERARKLRSSDYLSTVADCAIYISHLMMHSGHQKEVLDTYRASLVDFFTRKNSSLNAAFFHQFIRRFQSEAWDLRDDLLDLSQKAINTYRRCQAFQLVHDILTQLPTGVWSSHQVSTFLTKLRKALIGFISEGGDGKTSLTASQMREIFKSAVLAHRQTRRLHAVDAEQIWDPSSWGALSERLAESGRYKGTLQMCKQLARTDGTDGAGSKRKLVGQDNGKIAKRKKVVQE
;
A
#
# COMPACT_ATOMS: atom_id res chain seq x y z
N MET A 1 -2.23 -53.65 -39.23
CA MET A 1 -1.13 -52.69 -39.40
C MET A 1 -0.41 -52.59 -38.08
N SER A 2 0.80 -53.15 -38.04
CA SER A 2 1.69 -53.20 -36.88
C SER A 2 2.51 -51.90 -36.85
N ALA A 3 2.35 -51.11 -35.79
CA ALA A 3 3.33 -50.13 -35.36
C ALA A 3 3.73 -50.52 -33.93
N ALA A 4 4.96 -50.99 -33.76
CA ALA A 4 5.53 -51.32 -32.47
C ALA A 4 5.63 -50.05 -31.62
N THR A 5 4.65 -49.81 -30.74
CA THR A 5 4.73 -48.81 -29.68
C THR A 5 5.70 -49.31 -28.61
N THR A 6 6.98 -49.03 -28.78
CA THR A 6 7.96 -49.20 -27.69
C THR A 6 7.51 -48.34 -26.51
N THR A 7 7.49 -48.86 -25.28
CA THR A 7 7.20 -48.10 -24.04
C THR A 7 8.24 -47.02 -23.71
N LEU A 8 9.41 -47.06 -24.37
CA LEU A 8 10.56 -46.19 -24.11
C LEU A 8 10.26 -44.68 -24.16
N PRO A 9 9.45 -44.14 -25.10
CA PRO A 9 9.12 -42.72 -25.17
C PRO A 9 8.34 -42.20 -23.95
N LEU A 10 7.63 -43.07 -23.25
CA LEU A 10 6.80 -42.68 -22.11
C LEU A 10 7.64 -42.36 -20.86
N PHE A 11 8.93 -42.69 -20.85
CA PHE A 11 9.84 -42.42 -19.73
C PHE A 11 10.56 -41.07 -19.79
N TRP A 12 10.64 -40.41 -20.97
CA TRP A 12 11.49 -39.22 -21.13
C TRP A 12 11.09 -38.07 -20.19
N HIS A 13 9.80 -37.78 -20.15
CA HIS A 13 9.26 -36.64 -19.39
C HIS A 13 9.16 -36.90 -17.87
N LEU A 14 9.40 -38.14 -17.39
CA LEU A 14 9.56 -38.40 -15.96
C LEU A 14 10.77 -37.67 -15.37
N SER A 15 11.76 -37.33 -16.21
CA SER A 15 12.95 -36.59 -15.80
C SER A 15 12.82 -35.06 -15.87
N SER A 16 11.66 -34.55 -16.35
CA SER A 16 11.44 -33.12 -16.55
C SER A 16 11.60 -32.32 -15.26
N ALA A 17 12.12 -31.09 -15.35
CA ALA A 17 12.16 -30.16 -14.22
C ALA A 17 10.75 -29.71 -13.80
N SER A 18 9.79 -29.67 -14.74
CA SER A 18 8.40 -29.26 -14.49
C SER A 18 7.62 -30.33 -13.74
N LYS A 19 7.01 -29.96 -12.60
CA LYS A 19 6.15 -30.86 -11.81
C LYS A 19 4.97 -31.39 -12.63
N ASN A 20 4.33 -30.53 -13.42
CA ASN A 20 3.14 -30.89 -14.20
C ASN A 20 3.48 -31.88 -15.31
N GLU A 21 4.61 -31.68 -16.01
CA GLU A 21 5.05 -32.61 -17.06
C GLU A 21 5.41 -33.98 -16.48
N ARG A 22 6.03 -34.03 -15.28
CA ARG A 22 6.30 -35.30 -14.60
C ARG A 22 5.01 -36.06 -14.26
N ILE A 23 4.00 -35.36 -13.74
CA ILE A 23 2.69 -35.97 -13.40
C ILE A 23 2.02 -36.50 -14.68
N GLU A 24 1.96 -35.70 -15.74
CA GLU A 24 1.35 -36.11 -17.01
C GLU A 24 2.08 -37.31 -17.63
N ALA A 25 3.42 -37.33 -17.56
CA ALA A 25 4.22 -38.45 -18.03
C ALA A 25 3.95 -39.73 -17.22
N SER A 26 3.85 -39.63 -15.89
CA SER A 26 3.48 -40.77 -15.04
C SER A 26 2.10 -41.30 -15.42
N VAL A 27 1.11 -40.44 -15.60
CA VAL A 27 -0.25 -40.85 -16.02
C VAL A 27 -0.22 -41.60 -17.35
N LYS A 28 0.44 -41.04 -18.37
CA LYS A 28 0.54 -41.68 -19.70
C LYS A 28 1.25 -43.04 -19.65
N LEU A 29 2.35 -43.13 -18.88
CA LEU A 29 3.08 -44.39 -18.71
C LEU A 29 2.18 -45.43 -18.05
N ILE A 30 1.53 -45.10 -16.93
CA ILE A 30 0.75 -46.06 -16.15
C ILE A 30 -0.47 -46.53 -16.92
N SER A 31 -1.20 -45.64 -17.59
CA SER A 31 -2.34 -46.02 -18.43
C SER A 31 -1.96 -46.97 -19.57
N ALA A 32 -0.77 -46.80 -20.17
CA ALA A 32 -0.28 -47.72 -21.20
C ALA A 32 0.08 -49.09 -20.59
N LEU A 33 0.73 -49.10 -19.42
CA LEU A 33 1.12 -50.35 -18.74
C LEU A 33 -0.09 -51.16 -18.25
N GLU A 34 -1.15 -50.50 -17.77
CA GLU A 34 -2.42 -51.15 -17.41
C GLU A 34 -3.07 -51.83 -18.62
N GLN A 35 -3.02 -51.18 -19.79
CA GLN A 35 -3.52 -51.77 -21.04
C GLN A 35 -2.68 -52.99 -21.42
N PHE A 36 -1.34 -52.93 -21.34
CA PHE A 36 -0.51 -54.10 -21.63
C PHE A 36 -0.74 -55.24 -20.64
N GLN A 37 -0.94 -54.94 -19.36
CA GLN A 37 -1.21 -55.95 -18.34
C GLN A 37 -2.59 -56.59 -18.53
N SER A 38 -3.62 -55.84 -18.90
CA SER A 38 -4.97 -56.39 -19.09
C SER A 38 -5.09 -57.33 -20.31
N HIS A 39 -4.18 -57.21 -21.28
CA HIS A 39 -4.10 -58.09 -22.44
C HIS A 39 -3.11 -59.24 -22.26
N HIS A 40 -2.49 -59.38 -21.08
CA HIS A 40 -1.53 -60.45 -20.79
C HIS A 40 -2.25 -61.67 -20.22
N GLU A 41 -2.15 -62.79 -20.94
CA GLU A 41 -2.63 -64.09 -20.46
C GLU A 41 -1.54 -64.77 -19.64
N VAL A 42 -1.83 -65.05 -18.36
CA VAL A 42 -0.93 -65.79 -17.50
C VAL A 42 -0.95 -67.28 -17.89
N PRO A 43 0.21 -67.93 -18.08
CA PRO A 43 0.25 -69.34 -18.47
C PRO A 43 -0.49 -70.22 -17.46
N SER A 44 -1.55 -70.91 -17.90
CA SER A 44 -2.24 -71.90 -17.08
C SER A 44 -1.35 -73.13 -16.93
N ALA A 45 -1.09 -73.56 -15.69
CA ALA A 45 -0.28 -74.73 -15.39
C ALA A 45 -0.99 -76.00 -15.92
N GLY A 46 -0.58 -76.44 -17.11
CA GLY A 46 -1.01 -77.68 -17.72
C GLY A 46 0.08 -78.21 -18.64
N SER A 47 0.45 -79.48 -18.41
CA SER A 47 1.44 -80.33 -19.07
C SER A 47 2.93 -80.12 -18.75
N ASP A 48 3.38 -81.03 -17.88
CA ASP A 48 4.61 -81.82 -17.91
C ASP A 48 5.99 -81.14 -17.71
N GLU A 49 6.56 -81.48 -16.55
CA GLU A 49 7.97 -81.79 -16.28
C GLU A 49 9.03 -80.87 -16.92
N ASP A 50 9.41 -79.82 -16.19
CA ASP A 50 10.79 -79.34 -16.13
C ASP A 50 11.10 -78.86 -14.70
N GLU A 51 11.89 -79.63 -13.96
CA GLU A 51 12.38 -79.33 -12.60
C GLU A 51 13.36 -78.12 -12.56
N ASP A 52 13.60 -77.43 -13.68
CA ASP A 52 14.41 -76.21 -13.77
C ASP A 52 13.59 -74.91 -13.59
N ALA A 53 12.25 -74.99 -13.44
CA ALA A 53 11.37 -73.82 -13.30
C ALA A 53 11.45 -73.10 -11.93
N ALA A 54 12.21 -73.63 -10.96
CA ALA A 54 12.35 -73.01 -9.63
C ALA A 54 13.18 -71.71 -9.62
N ASN A 55 13.86 -71.37 -10.72
CA ASN A 55 14.63 -70.13 -10.89
C ASN A 55 14.06 -69.16 -11.94
N ALA A 56 12.86 -69.41 -12.48
CA ALA A 56 12.21 -68.46 -13.37
C ALA A 56 11.77 -67.22 -12.58
N ASP A 57 12.19 -66.03 -13.01
CA ASP A 57 11.85 -64.77 -12.35
C ASP A 57 10.34 -64.56 -12.38
N THR A 58 9.66 -64.90 -11.28
CA THR A 58 8.20 -64.82 -11.10
C THR A 58 7.58 -63.48 -11.52
N LEU A 59 8.38 -62.40 -11.56
CA LEU A 59 7.95 -61.11 -12.11
C LEU A 59 7.63 -61.19 -13.61
N ASP A 60 8.48 -61.85 -14.42
CA ASP A 60 8.33 -61.95 -15.87
C ASP A 60 7.25 -62.95 -16.29
N THR A 61 6.90 -63.90 -15.41
CA THR A 61 5.84 -64.89 -15.64
C THR A 61 4.44 -64.32 -15.39
N MET A 62 4.29 -63.41 -14.42
CA MET A 62 2.99 -62.88 -13.98
C MET A 62 2.62 -61.55 -14.65
N ASN A 63 3.53 -60.95 -15.42
CA ASN A 63 3.36 -59.61 -15.97
C ASN A 63 3.72 -59.57 -17.46
N ALA A 64 3.06 -58.67 -18.19
CA ALA A 64 3.46 -58.35 -19.55
C ALA A 64 4.93 -57.90 -19.58
N GLN A 65 5.66 -58.23 -20.65
CA GLN A 65 7.08 -57.90 -20.78
C GLN A 65 7.37 -56.40 -20.56
N ASP A 66 6.50 -55.53 -21.07
CA ASP A 66 6.57 -54.08 -20.86
C ASP A 66 6.37 -53.66 -19.41
N VAL A 67 5.53 -54.36 -18.65
CA VAL A 67 5.27 -54.09 -17.22
C VAL A 67 6.48 -54.53 -16.39
N SER A 68 7.01 -55.73 -16.59
CA SER A 68 8.22 -56.20 -15.89
C SER A 68 9.43 -55.33 -16.21
N TYR A 69 9.60 -54.95 -17.49
CA TYR A 69 10.62 -54.01 -17.91
C TYR A 69 10.46 -52.65 -17.22
N SER A 70 9.23 -52.15 -17.14
CA SER A 70 8.93 -50.86 -16.51
C SER A 70 9.20 -50.87 -15.01
N VAL A 71 8.81 -51.92 -14.28
CA VAL A 71 9.13 -52.06 -12.85
C VAL A 71 10.65 -52.00 -12.63
N ARG A 72 11.42 -52.79 -13.37
CA ARG A 72 12.90 -52.78 -13.27
C ARG A 72 13.50 -51.43 -13.68
N ARG A 73 12.96 -50.80 -14.73
CA ARG A 73 13.43 -49.49 -15.22
C ARG A 73 13.13 -48.37 -14.24
N LEU A 74 11.94 -48.37 -13.64
CA LEU A 74 11.53 -47.39 -12.64
C LEU A 74 12.42 -47.51 -11.40
N ILE A 75 12.66 -48.72 -10.90
CA ILE A 75 13.57 -48.96 -9.76
C ILE A 75 15.00 -48.51 -10.08
N ARG A 76 15.54 -48.83 -11.27
CA ARG A 76 16.86 -48.33 -11.70
C ARG A 76 16.91 -46.81 -11.80
N GLY A 77 15.81 -46.19 -12.25
CA GLY A 77 15.69 -44.73 -12.38
C GLY A 77 15.75 -43.98 -11.04
N LEU A 78 15.50 -44.66 -9.91
CA LEU A 78 15.63 -44.08 -8.57
C LEU A 78 17.08 -43.75 -8.18
N ALA A 79 18.06 -44.43 -8.78
CA ALA A 79 19.49 -44.16 -8.59
C ALA A 79 20.03 -43.08 -9.54
N SER A 80 19.15 -42.29 -10.17
CA SER A 80 19.57 -41.18 -11.03
C SER A 80 20.24 -40.07 -10.22
N PRO A 81 21.34 -39.46 -10.71
CA PRO A 81 21.96 -38.30 -10.06
C PRO A 81 21.08 -37.05 -10.11
N ARG A 82 20.10 -36.99 -11.03
CA ARG A 82 19.17 -35.86 -11.18
C ARG A 82 17.99 -35.98 -10.22
N GLU A 83 17.79 -34.97 -9.38
CA GLU A 83 16.70 -34.91 -8.41
C GLU A 83 15.31 -35.01 -9.06
N SER A 84 15.06 -34.24 -10.13
CA SER A 84 13.80 -34.28 -10.87
C SER A 84 13.46 -35.67 -11.40
N SER A 85 14.48 -36.43 -11.81
CA SER A 85 14.32 -37.81 -12.26
C SER A 85 13.93 -38.70 -11.09
N ARG A 86 14.65 -38.66 -9.97
CA ARG A 86 14.34 -39.49 -8.79
C ARG A 86 12.88 -39.32 -8.35
N LEU A 87 12.39 -38.09 -8.31
CA LEU A 87 10.99 -37.78 -7.97
C LEU A 87 10.00 -38.36 -9.00
N GLY A 88 10.23 -38.16 -10.30
CA GLY A 88 9.33 -38.68 -11.34
C GLY A 88 9.30 -40.21 -11.39
N PHE A 89 10.46 -40.85 -11.28
CA PHE A 89 10.57 -42.31 -11.22
C PHE A 89 9.92 -42.89 -9.95
N ALA A 90 10.08 -42.25 -8.79
CA ALA A 90 9.45 -42.67 -7.54
C ALA A 90 7.92 -42.57 -7.59
N VAL A 91 7.38 -41.46 -8.07
CA VAL A 91 5.92 -41.28 -8.22
C VAL A 91 5.33 -42.31 -9.18
N ALA A 92 5.97 -42.52 -10.34
CA ALA A 92 5.51 -43.51 -11.30
C ALA A 92 5.59 -44.95 -10.74
N LEU A 93 6.63 -45.27 -9.96
CA LEU A 93 6.75 -46.56 -9.30
C LEU A 93 5.67 -46.75 -8.24
N THR A 94 5.46 -45.77 -7.36
CA THR A 94 4.41 -45.81 -6.32
C THR A 94 3.04 -46.07 -6.93
N GLU A 95 2.69 -45.32 -7.97
CA GLU A 95 1.37 -45.43 -8.60
C GLU A 95 1.23 -46.71 -9.45
N LEU A 96 2.30 -47.19 -10.08
CA LEU A 96 2.26 -48.50 -10.74
C LEU A 96 2.05 -49.62 -9.71
N LEU A 97 2.80 -49.62 -8.60
CA LEU A 97 2.66 -50.62 -7.54
C LEU A 97 1.30 -50.57 -6.85
N SER A 98 0.66 -49.41 -6.75
CA SER A 98 -0.66 -49.29 -6.11
C SER A 98 -1.76 -50.00 -6.90
N ARG A 99 -1.56 -50.21 -8.21
CA ARG A 99 -2.53 -50.81 -9.13
C ARG A 99 -2.14 -52.21 -9.62
N LEU A 100 -0.88 -52.61 -9.50
CA LEU A 100 -0.42 -53.96 -9.84
C LEU A 100 -0.76 -54.96 -8.74
N GLU A 101 -1.62 -55.93 -9.05
CA GLU A 101 -1.99 -57.05 -8.16
C GLU A 101 -1.20 -58.34 -8.42
N THR A 102 -0.10 -58.25 -9.17
CA THR A 102 0.70 -59.36 -9.68
C THR A 102 2.08 -59.47 -9.03
N VAL A 103 2.39 -58.60 -8.07
CA VAL A 103 3.68 -58.52 -7.39
C VAL A 103 3.52 -58.58 -5.88
N THR A 104 4.48 -59.21 -5.20
CA THR A 104 4.55 -59.23 -3.73
C THR A 104 5.50 -58.15 -3.20
N CYS A 105 5.29 -57.76 -1.94
CA CYS A 105 6.19 -56.87 -1.21
C CYS A 105 7.62 -57.44 -1.18
N SER A 106 7.78 -58.74 -0.90
CA SER A 106 9.10 -59.40 -0.88
C SER A 106 9.81 -59.38 -2.24
N GLN A 107 9.09 -59.57 -3.35
CA GLN A 107 9.66 -59.50 -4.69
C GLN A 107 10.20 -58.10 -4.99
N ILE A 108 9.40 -57.05 -4.74
CA ILE A 108 9.82 -55.66 -5.01
C ILE A 108 10.96 -55.23 -4.09
N SER A 109 10.91 -55.59 -2.79
CA SER A 109 12.00 -55.34 -1.84
C SER A 109 13.32 -55.97 -2.31
N ASN A 110 13.29 -57.23 -2.71
CA ASN A 110 14.46 -57.92 -3.25
C ASN A 110 14.99 -57.29 -4.54
N LEU A 111 14.10 -56.86 -5.45
CA LEU A 111 14.49 -56.15 -6.67
C LEU A 111 15.19 -54.83 -6.34
N ILE A 112 14.67 -54.04 -5.41
CA ILE A 112 15.30 -52.79 -4.95
C ILE A 112 16.68 -53.10 -4.38
N ILE A 113 16.80 -54.06 -3.45
CA ILE A 113 18.08 -54.43 -2.83
C ILE A 113 19.08 -54.89 -3.88
N ASN A 114 18.68 -55.76 -4.81
CA ASN A 114 19.56 -56.32 -5.83
C ASN A 114 20.04 -55.28 -6.84
N ILE A 115 19.16 -54.39 -7.31
CA ILE A 115 19.51 -53.32 -8.25
C ILE A 115 20.41 -52.27 -7.57
N THR A 116 20.28 -52.10 -6.26
CA THR A 116 21.04 -51.13 -5.45
C THR A 116 22.23 -51.77 -4.72
N LYS A 117 22.78 -52.90 -5.20
CA LYS A 117 24.04 -53.47 -4.70
C LYS A 117 25.23 -52.64 -5.22
N ALA A 118 26.17 -52.32 -4.34
CA ALA A 118 27.39 -51.61 -4.73
C ALA A 118 28.21 -52.47 -5.70
N GLN A 119 28.48 -51.95 -6.90
CA GLN A 119 29.36 -52.58 -7.87
C GLN A 119 30.77 -52.01 -7.71
N GLY A 120 31.69 -52.75 -7.07
CA GLY A 120 33.11 -52.38 -6.97
C GLY A 120 33.41 -51.11 -6.16
N ALA A 121 34.53 -50.44 -6.48
CA ALA A 121 34.95 -49.19 -5.84
C ALA A 121 34.06 -48.01 -6.30
N SER A 122 32.88 -47.88 -5.69
CA SER A 122 31.91 -46.82 -6.00
C SER A 122 32.38 -45.44 -5.52
N THR A 123 32.17 -44.42 -6.33
CA THR A 123 32.41 -43.03 -5.94
C THR A 123 31.42 -42.59 -4.84
N GLY A 124 31.76 -41.53 -4.08
CA GLY A 124 30.87 -41.02 -3.03
C GLY A 124 29.50 -40.52 -3.54
N GLN A 125 29.44 -40.06 -4.80
CA GLN A 125 28.20 -39.65 -5.45
C GLN A 125 27.33 -40.85 -5.83
N GLU A 126 27.92 -41.92 -6.37
CA GLU A 126 27.19 -43.17 -6.65
C GLU A 126 26.66 -43.82 -5.38
N GLU A 127 27.44 -43.81 -4.28
CA GLU A 127 26.95 -44.28 -2.98
C GLU A 127 25.72 -43.45 -2.55
N ARG A 128 25.79 -42.12 -2.68
CA ARG A 128 24.67 -41.23 -2.32
C ARG A 128 23.41 -41.52 -3.15
N ASP A 129 23.54 -41.67 -4.46
CA ASP A 129 22.41 -41.94 -5.35
C ASP A 129 21.78 -43.32 -5.11
N VAL A 130 22.60 -44.33 -4.78
CA VAL A 130 22.14 -45.66 -4.36
C VAL A 130 21.35 -45.61 -3.04
N LEU A 131 21.80 -44.80 -2.07
CA LEU A 131 21.09 -44.63 -0.80
C LEU A 131 19.74 -43.94 -1.00
N PHE A 132 19.66 -42.92 -1.85
CA PHE A 132 18.37 -42.33 -2.24
C PHE A 132 17.47 -43.33 -2.97
N ALA A 133 18.03 -44.16 -3.85
CA ALA A 133 17.26 -45.17 -4.56
C ALA A 133 16.58 -46.17 -3.60
N ARG A 134 17.31 -46.61 -2.56
CA ARG A 134 16.74 -47.45 -1.49
C ARG A 134 15.66 -46.72 -0.72
N LEU A 135 15.92 -45.48 -0.28
CA LEU A 135 14.92 -44.69 0.46
C LEU A 135 13.62 -44.55 -0.35
N PHE A 136 13.71 -44.06 -1.58
CA PHE A 136 12.54 -43.85 -2.44
C PHE A 136 11.85 -45.18 -2.78
N GLY A 137 12.61 -46.25 -3.06
CA GLY A 137 12.05 -47.55 -3.38
C GLY A 137 11.20 -48.14 -2.24
N PHE A 138 11.73 -48.15 -1.01
CA PHE A 138 10.98 -48.62 0.16
C PHE A 138 9.81 -47.68 0.49
N THR A 139 9.98 -46.38 0.32
CA THR A 139 8.88 -45.41 0.48
C THR A 139 7.76 -45.66 -0.54
N SER A 140 8.09 -46.01 -1.79
CA SER A 140 7.10 -46.40 -2.81
C SER A 140 6.35 -47.68 -2.45
N ILE A 141 7.00 -48.68 -1.83
CA ILE A 141 6.32 -49.89 -1.32
C ILE A 141 5.28 -49.51 -0.25
N ILE A 142 5.62 -48.57 0.65
CA ILE A 142 4.72 -48.13 1.72
C ILE A 142 3.55 -47.32 1.16
N GLN A 143 3.84 -46.28 0.38
CA GLN A 143 2.82 -45.35 -0.14
C GLN A 143 1.89 -46.00 -1.17
N SER A 144 2.34 -47.06 -1.86
CA SER A 144 1.47 -47.84 -2.77
C SER A 144 0.51 -48.78 -2.03
N GLY A 145 0.61 -48.88 -0.70
CA GLY A 145 -0.13 -49.82 0.12
C GLY A 145 0.34 -51.28 -0.01
N LEU A 146 1.37 -51.56 -0.83
CA LEU A 146 1.88 -52.92 -1.03
C LEU A 146 2.40 -53.54 0.27
N LEU A 147 2.96 -52.73 1.18
CA LEU A 147 3.46 -53.19 2.48
C LEU A 147 2.40 -53.91 3.34
N VAL A 148 1.13 -53.54 3.23
CA VAL A 148 0.03 -54.07 4.08
C VAL A 148 -1.15 -54.60 3.24
N ARG A 149 -0.89 -54.94 1.98
CA ARG A 149 -1.91 -55.38 1.03
C ARG A 149 -2.45 -56.76 1.40
N LEU A 150 -3.78 -56.84 1.55
CA LEU A 150 -4.50 -58.08 1.83
C LEU A 150 -4.87 -58.87 0.58
N THR A 151 -5.09 -58.19 -0.55
CA THR A 151 -5.48 -58.82 -1.81
C THR A 151 -4.41 -59.82 -2.26
N PRO A 152 -4.72 -61.13 -2.36
CA PRO A 152 -3.81 -62.13 -2.92
C PRO A 152 -3.54 -61.87 -4.40
N LEU A 153 -2.47 -62.45 -4.94
CA LEU A 153 -2.14 -62.30 -6.36
C LEU A 153 -3.22 -62.95 -7.25
N THR A 154 -3.75 -62.19 -8.20
CA THR A 154 -4.90 -62.60 -9.05
C THR A 154 -4.63 -63.76 -10.01
N ALA A 155 -3.36 -64.07 -10.28
CA ALA A 155 -2.98 -65.08 -11.27
C ALA A 155 -1.98 -66.14 -10.75
N SER A 156 -1.81 -66.27 -9.43
CA SER A 156 -0.95 -67.31 -8.86
C SER A 156 -1.58 -68.72 -9.01
N PRO A 157 -0.81 -69.78 -9.34
CA PRO A 157 -1.31 -71.15 -9.40
C PRO A 157 -1.91 -71.64 -8.08
N SER A 158 -1.55 -70.99 -6.97
CA SER A 158 -2.30 -71.02 -5.72
C SER A 158 -2.87 -69.62 -5.48
N SER A 159 -4.19 -69.44 -5.58
CA SER A 159 -4.90 -68.18 -5.25
C SER A 159 -4.76 -67.75 -3.76
N ALA A 160 -3.76 -68.29 -3.05
CA ALA A 160 -3.43 -68.11 -1.65
C ALA A 160 -2.09 -67.37 -1.41
N THR A 161 -1.31 -67.03 -2.44
CA THR A 161 -0.06 -66.27 -2.27
C THR A 161 -0.38 -64.85 -1.80
N GLN A 162 -0.07 -64.55 -0.54
CA GLN A 162 -0.30 -63.23 0.06
C GLN A 162 0.64 -62.19 -0.57
N ALA A 163 0.10 -61.02 -0.91
CA ALA A 163 0.89 -59.91 -1.44
C ALA A 163 1.88 -59.34 -0.41
N SER A 164 1.53 -59.41 0.88
CA SER A 164 2.39 -59.01 2.00
C SER A 164 2.34 -60.00 3.16
N SER A 165 3.44 -60.05 3.92
CA SER A 165 3.66 -60.91 5.06
C SER A 165 4.44 -60.18 6.17
N LEU A 166 4.41 -60.72 7.39
CA LEU A 166 5.19 -60.19 8.51
C LEU A 166 6.69 -60.10 8.19
N SER A 167 7.27 -61.08 7.50
CA SER A 167 8.69 -61.08 7.14
C SER A 167 9.04 -60.00 6.12
N SER A 168 8.17 -59.74 5.15
CA SER A 168 8.36 -58.62 4.21
C SER A 168 8.21 -57.26 4.89
N TYR A 169 7.35 -57.15 5.91
CA TYR A 169 7.25 -55.96 6.74
C TYR A 169 8.53 -55.71 7.54
N GLU A 170 9.02 -56.75 8.21
CA GLU A 170 10.29 -56.74 8.96
C GLU A 170 11.46 -56.33 8.08
N GLU A 171 11.57 -56.89 6.88
CA GLU A 171 12.65 -56.57 5.94
C GLU A 171 12.63 -55.09 5.53
N VAL A 172 11.47 -54.54 5.14
CA VAL A 172 11.34 -53.13 4.75
C VAL A 172 11.72 -52.21 5.91
N LEU A 173 11.23 -52.50 7.13
CA LEU A 173 11.54 -51.70 8.31
C LEU A 173 13.02 -51.78 8.67
N THR A 174 13.61 -52.98 8.62
CA THR A 174 15.05 -53.21 8.87
C THR A 174 15.90 -52.41 7.90
N GLN A 175 15.55 -52.45 6.60
CA GLN A 175 16.29 -51.71 5.58
C GLN A 175 16.19 -50.20 5.80
N LEU A 176 15.01 -49.65 6.11
CA LEU A 176 14.83 -48.23 6.40
C LEU A 176 15.57 -47.77 7.66
N ILE A 177 15.51 -48.54 8.75
CA ILE A 177 16.25 -48.24 9.98
C ILE A 177 17.75 -48.27 9.70
N SER A 178 18.25 -49.33 9.04
CA SER A 178 19.67 -49.43 8.67
C SER A 178 20.14 -48.27 7.79
N LEU A 179 19.25 -47.77 6.91
CA LEU A 179 19.51 -46.65 6.02
C LEU A 179 19.65 -45.34 6.80
N GLY A 180 18.74 -45.09 7.75
CA GLY A 180 18.79 -43.91 8.61
C GLY A 180 19.94 -43.92 9.62
N GLU A 181 20.42 -45.11 10.01
CA GLU A 181 21.59 -45.27 10.85
C GLU A 181 22.91 -45.15 10.08
N LYS A 182 22.90 -45.31 8.75
CA LYS A 182 24.11 -45.27 7.92
C LYS A 182 24.67 -43.86 7.72
N LYS A 183 23.81 -42.85 7.51
CA LYS A 183 24.22 -41.44 7.28
C LYS A 183 23.24 -40.48 7.96
N SER A 184 23.76 -39.49 8.70
CA SER A 184 22.96 -38.51 9.44
C SER A 184 22.00 -37.69 8.56
N TRP A 185 22.45 -37.25 7.37
CA TRP A 185 21.63 -36.47 6.44
C TRP A 185 20.45 -37.25 5.83
N LEU A 186 20.42 -38.57 5.94
CA LEU A 186 19.34 -39.44 5.44
C LEU A 186 18.41 -39.91 6.56
N ARG A 187 18.81 -39.73 7.83
CA ARG A 187 18.12 -40.25 9.00
C ARG A 187 16.67 -39.81 9.05
N GLU A 188 16.43 -38.51 9.07
CA GLU A 188 15.07 -37.97 9.19
C GLU A 188 14.14 -38.51 8.10
N SER A 189 14.58 -38.52 6.84
CA SER A 189 13.76 -39.02 5.74
C SER A 189 13.50 -40.53 5.83
N ALA A 190 14.49 -41.33 6.24
CA ALA A 190 14.32 -42.76 6.42
C ALA A 190 13.35 -43.09 7.57
N TRP A 191 13.48 -42.39 8.70
CA TRP A 191 12.60 -42.57 9.85
C TRP A 191 11.20 -41.99 9.64
N TRP A 192 11.07 -40.95 8.82
CA TRP A 192 9.76 -40.49 8.34
C TRP A 192 9.06 -41.60 7.52
N SER A 193 9.79 -42.27 6.63
CA SER A 193 9.26 -43.44 5.89
C SER A 193 8.91 -44.62 6.82
N VAL A 194 9.69 -44.87 7.89
CA VAL A 194 9.30 -45.83 8.95
C VAL A 194 7.97 -45.42 9.58
N GLY A 195 7.80 -44.13 9.89
CA GLY A 195 6.55 -43.57 10.40
C GLY A 195 5.36 -43.83 9.46
N LEU A 196 5.53 -43.62 8.15
CA LEU A 196 4.50 -43.97 7.16
C LEU A 196 4.16 -45.47 7.18
N GLY A 197 5.16 -46.33 7.35
CA GLY A 197 4.95 -47.78 7.46
C GLY A 197 4.14 -48.16 8.71
N ILE A 198 4.39 -47.49 9.84
CA ILE A 198 3.62 -47.67 11.08
C ILE A 198 2.19 -47.15 10.92
N ASP A 199 2.00 -45.99 10.29
CA ASP A 199 0.66 -45.44 10.02
C ASP A 199 -0.13 -46.39 9.09
N ALA A 200 0.50 -46.89 8.01
CA ALA A 200 -0.10 -47.86 7.11
C ALA A 200 -0.49 -49.16 7.84
N LEU A 201 0.37 -49.65 8.74
CA LEU A 201 0.06 -50.81 9.59
C LEU A 201 -1.11 -50.52 10.52
N GLY A 202 -1.13 -49.35 11.17
CA GLY A 202 -2.18 -48.91 12.08
C GLY A 202 -3.56 -48.83 11.42
N SER A 203 -3.62 -48.38 10.18
CA SER A 203 -4.85 -48.31 9.36
C SER A 203 -5.19 -49.61 8.63
N SER A 204 -4.33 -50.63 8.68
CA SER A 204 -4.56 -51.91 8.01
C SER A 204 -5.33 -52.92 8.86
N GLU A 205 -5.87 -53.94 8.18
CA GLU A 205 -6.57 -55.09 8.77
C GLU A 205 -5.77 -56.40 8.56
N VAL A 206 -4.44 -56.31 8.47
CA VAL A 206 -3.58 -57.50 8.27
C VAL A 206 -3.61 -58.41 9.51
N PRO A 207 -3.65 -59.75 9.33
CA PRO A 207 -3.78 -60.68 10.45
C PRO A 207 -2.55 -60.68 11.38
N TRP A 208 -1.41 -60.22 10.89
CA TRP A 208 -0.14 -60.13 11.63
C TRP A 208 0.11 -58.74 12.25
N LYS A 209 -0.91 -57.87 12.32
CA LYS A 209 -0.80 -56.47 12.79
C LYS A 209 -0.20 -56.35 14.19
N ASP A 210 -0.74 -57.07 15.17
CA ASP A 210 -0.28 -56.98 16.56
C ASP A 210 1.15 -57.50 16.73
N GLU A 211 1.51 -58.53 15.96
CA GLU A 211 2.87 -59.07 15.92
C GLU A 211 3.85 -58.09 15.29
N ALA A 212 3.48 -57.46 14.18
CA ALA A 212 4.28 -56.40 13.54
C ALA A 212 4.43 -55.16 14.42
N LEU A 213 3.41 -54.77 15.21
CA LEU A 213 3.51 -53.68 16.18
C LEU A 213 4.53 -54.02 17.29
N ARG A 214 4.47 -55.23 17.86
CA ARG A 214 5.46 -55.69 18.86
C ARG A 214 6.88 -55.75 18.28
N LEU A 215 7.01 -56.24 17.05
CA LEU A 215 8.28 -56.30 16.33
C LEU A 215 8.85 -54.89 16.10
N SER A 216 8.02 -53.95 15.66
CA SER A 216 8.42 -52.54 15.45
C SER A 216 8.96 -51.92 16.73
N VAL A 217 8.28 -52.14 17.86
CA VAL A 217 8.74 -51.67 19.17
C VAL A 217 10.09 -52.28 19.54
N GLN A 218 10.28 -53.58 19.30
CA GLN A 218 11.55 -54.25 19.56
C GLN A 218 12.69 -53.67 18.72
N MET A 219 12.50 -53.53 17.41
CA MET A 219 13.52 -53.04 16.48
C MET A 219 13.91 -51.58 16.76
N LEU A 220 12.94 -50.73 17.09
CA LEU A 220 13.18 -49.29 17.25
C LEU A 220 13.80 -48.91 18.60
N PHE A 221 13.49 -49.66 19.67
CA PHE A 221 13.84 -49.24 21.04
C PHE A 221 14.73 -50.20 21.83
N LYS A 222 14.75 -51.51 21.54
CA LYS A 222 15.55 -52.47 22.33
C LYS A 222 17.00 -52.57 21.89
N GLU A 223 17.30 -52.38 20.60
CA GLU A 223 18.64 -52.60 20.03
C GLU A 223 19.61 -51.42 20.27
N LYS A 224 19.10 -50.18 20.34
CA LYS A 224 19.87 -48.95 20.61
C LYS A 224 19.10 -48.03 21.55
N LYS A 225 19.70 -47.61 22.66
CA LYS A 225 19.03 -46.83 23.72
C LYS A 225 19.10 -45.30 23.57
N VAL A 226 19.87 -44.77 22.61
CA VAL A 226 19.97 -43.33 22.38
C VAL A 226 18.64 -42.77 21.89
N TRP A 227 18.16 -41.69 22.52
CA TRP A 227 16.93 -41.00 22.15
C TRP A 227 17.19 -39.91 21.12
N THR A 228 16.31 -39.84 20.12
CA THR A 228 16.37 -38.86 19.03
C THR A 228 14.97 -38.31 18.73
N PRO A 229 14.85 -37.17 18.03
CA PRO A 229 13.56 -36.64 17.59
C PRO A 229 12.69 -37.67 16.84
N GLU A 230 13.32 -38.51 16.01
CA GLU A 230 12.64 -39.57 15.27
C GLU A 230 12.04 -40.63 16.20
N LYS A 231 12.79 -41.07 17.22
CA LYS A 231 12.28 -42.03 18.21
C LYS A 231 11.14 -41.46 19.03
N VAL A 232 11.19 -40.17 19.40
CA VAL A 232 10.06 -39.49 20.04
C VAL A 232 8.83 -39.56 19.14
N ALA A 233 8.96 -39.25 17.84
CA ALA A 233 7.85 -39.36 16.89
C ALA A 233 7.31 -40.80 16.80
N MET A 234 8.19 -41.81 16.74
CA MET A 234 7.78 -43.22 16.64
C MET A 234 7.06 -43.69 17.90
N VAL A 235 7.54 -43.33 19.10
CA VAL A 235 6.84 -43.66 20.35
C VAL A 235 5.45 -43.07 20.35
N LEU A 236 5.32 -41.78 20.01
CA LEU A 236 4.04 -41.10 20.01
C LEU A 236 3.02 -41.75 19.06
N LYS A 237 3.47 -42.24 17.90
CA LYS A 237 2.63 -43.03 16.97
C LYS A 237 2.28 -44.40 17.54
N LEU A 238 3.27 -45.15 18.03
CA LEU A 238 3.08 -46.52 18.51
C LEU A 238 2.29 -46.61 19.81
N GLN A 239 2.40 -45.64 20.72
CA GLN A 239 1.61 -45.60 21.95
C GLN A 239 0.11 -45.51 21.68
N ARG A 240 -0.30 -44.81 20.61
CA ARG A 240 -1.70 -44.75 20.18
C ARG A 240 -2.20 -46.08 19.60
N LEU A 241 -1.31 -46.86 18.99
CA LEU A 241 -1.66 -48.10 18.29
C LEU A 241 -1.53 -49.36 19.16
N ALA A 242 -0.62 -49.36 20.14
CA ALA A 242 -0.23 -50.52 20.94
C ALA A 242 -0.16 -50.20 22.45
N GLU A 243 -1.16 -49.49 22.97
CA GLU A 243 -1.17 -49.01 24.37
C GLU A 243 -1.18 -50.16 25.40
N LYS A 244 -1.87 -51.28 25.10
CA LYS A 244 -2.13 -52.37 26.07
C LYS A 244 -1.16 -53.56 25.98
N ASP A 245 -0.47 -53.73 24.85
CA ASP A 245 0.31 -54.94 24.54
C ASP A 245 1.82 -54.78 24.77
N VAL A 246 2.25 -53.60 25.22
CA VAL A 246 3.66 -53.21 25.34
C VAL A 246 3.95 -52.60 26.71
N ASP A 247 5.00 -53.08 27.38
CA ASP A 247 5.51 -52.48 28.63
C ASP A 247 6.31 -51.19 28.33
N TRP A 248 5.58 -50.10 28.08
CA TRP A 248 6.14 -48.77 27.82
C TRP A 248 7.00 -48.25 28.96
N LYS A 249 6.72 -48.64 30.21
CA LYS A 249 7.50 -48.19 31.37
C LYS A 249 8.93 -48.72 31.32
N SER A 250 9.11 -49.98 30.95
CA SER A 250 10.43 -50.59 30.78
C SER A 250 11.21 -49.99 29.61
N ILE A 251 10.53 -49.66 28.51
CA ILE A 251 11.16 -49.11 27.29
C ILE A 251 11.62 -47.66 27.49
N LEU A 252 10.81 -46.85 28.17
CA LEU A 252 11.05 -45.41 28.32
C LEU A 252 11.99 -45.07 29.48
N SER A 253 12.19 -46.00 30.43
CA SER A 253 13.11 -45.84 31.55
C SER A 253 14.58 -46.04 31.12
N PRO A 254 15.55 -45.28 31.66
CA PRO A 254 15.43 -44.24 32.69
C PRO A 254 15.17 -42.82 32.15
N THR A 255 15.16 -42.63 30.83
CA THR A 255 15.13 -41.31 30.18
C THR A 255 13.84 -40.54 30.45
N PHE A 256 12.70 -41.22 30.41
CA PHE A 256 11.39 -40.65 30.72
C PHE A 256 10.84 -41.23 32.02
N LYS A 257 10.27 -40.35 32.85
CA LYS A 257 9.74 -40.67 34.18
C LYS A 257 8.31 -41.19 34.12
N ASP A 258 7.54 -40.71 33.15
CA ASP A 258 6.16 -41.11 32.88
C ASP A 258 6.06 -41.90 31.58
N THR A 259 5.08 -42.80 31.48
CA THR A 259 4.79 -43.54 30.26
C THR A 259 4.30 -42.64 29.13
N ASN A 260 3.62 -41.54 29.41
CA ASN A 260 3.27 -40.54 28.41
C ASN A 260 4.46 -39.58 28.18
N VAL A 261 5.03 -39.62 26.97
CA VAL A 261 6.19 -38.79 26.59
C VAL A 261 5.89 -37.29 26.67
N LEU A 262 4.65 -36.85 26.46
CA LEU A 262 4.24 -35.43 26.49
C LEU A 262 3.69 -34.98 27.86
N SER A 263 3.89 -35.78 28.92
CA SER A 263 3.55 -35.39 30.29
C SER A 263 4.50 -34.31 30.82
N ASN A 264 4.02 -33.51 31.79
CA ASN A 264 4.78 -32.43 32.42
C ASN A 264 6.15 -32.87 32.97
N SER A 265 6.23 -34.08 33.53
CA SER A 265 7.47 -34.61 34.10
C SER A 265 8.55 -34.93 33.07
N ASN A 266 8.17 -35.05 31.79
CA ASN A 266 9.03 -35.42 30.66
C ASN A 266 9.39 -34.25 29.74
N LEU A 267 8.69 -33.10 29.83
CA LEU A 267 8.82 -31.99 28.87
C LEU A 267 10.25 -31.42 28.76
N GLN A 268 10.98 -31.33 29.87
CA GLN A 268 12.38 -30.88 29.86
C GLN A 268 13.28 -31.84 29.08
N THR A 269 13.08 -33.14 29.23
CA THR A 269 13.79 -34.17 28.46
C THR A 269 13.44 -34.07 26.97
N VAL A 270 12.16 -33.89 26.64
CA VAL A 270 11.71 -33.70 25.25
C VAL A 270 12.33 -32.44 24.64
N ALA A 271 12.35 -31.32 25.37
CA ALA A 271 12.99 -30.08 24.93
C ALA A 271 14.48 -30.29 24.58
N LEU A 272 15.21 -31.02 25.42
CA LEU A 272 16.63 -31.30 25.20
C LEU A 272 16.86 -32.17 23.95
N ILE A 273 16.03 -33.20 23.76
CA ILE A 273 16.08 -34.06 22.56
C ILE A 273 15.76 -33.25 21.29
N LEU A 274 14.73 -32.39 21.33
CA LEU A 274 14.29 -31.59 20.17
C LEU A 274 15.21 -30.41 19.85
N LYS A 275 16.05 -29.96 20.80
CA LYS A 275 17.17 -29.03 20.53
C LYS A 275 18.34 -29.67 19.79
N GLU A 276 18.25 -30.97 19.50
CA GLU A 276 19.36 -31.81 19.02
C GLU A 276 20.61 -31.71 19.93
N ALA A 277 20.39 -31.43 21.22
CA ALA A 277 21.45 -31.44 22.23
C ALA A 277 21.64 -32.89 22.73
N THR A 278 22.89 -33.32 22.89
CA THR A 278 23.18 -34.66 23.42
C THR A 278 22.66 -34.78 24.85
N VAL A 279 21.73 -35.70 25.08
CA VAL A 279 21.31 -36.11 26.43
C VAL A 279 22.49 -36.87 27.04
N GLU A 280 23.08 -36.35 28.12
CA GLU A 280 24.12 -37.09 28.86
C GLU A 280 23.50 -38.32 29.53
N ASP A 281 23.82 -39.51 29.02
CA ASP A 281 23.57 -40.74 29.75
C ASP A 281 24.53 -40.79 30.96
N HIS A 282 24.02 -41.08 32.15
CA HIS A 282 24.81 -41.27 33.39
C HIS A 282 25.77 -42.48 33.36
N SER A 283 26.04 -43.05 32.20
CA SER A 283 26.88 -44.22 32.00
C SER A 283 28.17 -43.90 31.25
N GLY A 284 28.97 -42.95 31.74
CA GLY A 284 30.45 -42.86 31.59
C GLY A 284 31.12 -42.92 30.20
N ASP A 285 30.41 -43.21 29.12
CA ASP A 285 30.92 -43.33 27.77
C ASP A 285 30.45 -42.11 26.97
N GLN A 286 31.38 -41.18 26.74
CA GLN A 286 31.19 -40.04 25.86
C GLN A 286 31.07 -40.54 24.41
N ALA A 287 29.88 -40.97 24.00
CA ALA A 287 29.56 -41.10 22.60
C ALA A 287 29.50 -39.69 21.99
N LYS A 288 30.49 -39.33 21.17
CA LYS A 288 30.47 -38.12 20.33
C LYS A 288 29.22 -38.14 19.45
N GLY A 289 28.14 -37.53 19.90
CA GLY A 289 26.94 -37.32 19.10
C GLY A 289 27.30 -36.46 17.91
N THR A 290 27.15 -36.99 16.69
CA THR A 290 27.30 -36.20 15.47
C THR A 290 26.16 -35.19 15.43
N THR A 291 26.45 -33.93 15.74
CA THR A 291 25.54 -32.81 15.51
C THR A 291 25.11 -32.82 14.06
N GLY A 292 23.79 -32.86 13.82
CA GLY A 292 23.24 -32.76 12.47
C GLY A 292 23.65 -31.41 11.86
N SER A 293 23.93 -31.39 10.56
CA SER A 293 24.05 -30.13 9.83
C SER A 293 22.72 -29.39 9.97
N TRP A 294 22.73 -28.18 10.52
CA TRP A 294 21.53 -27.36 10.65
C TRP A 294 20.82 -27.23 9.29
N LYS A 295 19.48 -27.27 9.32
CA LYS A 295 18.64 -27.01 8.16
C LYS A 295 17.42 -26.17 8.54
N PRO A 296 16.91 -25.33 7.63
CA PRO A 296 15.77 -24.45 7.92
C PRO A 296 14.42 -25.19 8.03
N GLN A 297 14.33 -26.42 7.52
CA GLN A 297 13.10 -27.22 7.60
C GLN A 297 12.90 -27.78 9.00
N LEU A 298 11.67 -27.67 9.50
CA LEU A 298 11.28 -28.22 10.79
C LEU A 298 11.25 -29.75 10.72
N HIS A 299 11.85 -30.42 11.71
CA HIS A 299 11.83 -31.88 11.78
C HIS A 299 10.38 -32.41 11.91
N PHE A 300 10.04 -33.49 11.20
CA PHE A 300 8.64 -34.00 11.13
C PHE A 300 8.01 -34.36 12.49
N VAL A 301 8.83 -34.59 13.53
CA VAL A 301 8.38 -34.82 14.91
C VAL A 301 7.46 -33.71 15.42
N TRP A 302 7.69 -32.47 15.01
CA TRP A 302 6.90 -31.32 15.47
C TRP A 302 5.47 -31.41 14.95
N GLU A 303 5.28 -31.81 13.70
CA GLU A 303 3.96 -32.06 13.12
C GLU A 303 3.24 -33.18 13.88
N VAL A 304 3.94 -34.27 14.19
CA VAL A 304 3.38 -35.38 14.98
C VAL A 304 2.95 -34.91 16.37
N ILE A 305 3.77 -34.09 17.06
CA ILE A 305 3.44 -33.56 18.38
C ILE A 305 2.26 -32.58 18.30
N LEU A 306 2.24 -31.67 17.33
CA LEU A 306 1.16 -30.70 17.16
C LEU A 306 -0.16 -31.39 16.82
N ASP A 307 -0.16 -32.43 15.98
CA ASP A 307 -1.36 -33.21 15.67
C ASP A 307 -1.90 -33.98 16.91
N ILE A 308 -1.04 -34.22 17.91
CA ILE A 308 -1.45 -34.81 19.19
C ILE A 308 -2.02 -33.78 20.16
N LEU A 309 -1.36 -32.64 20.29
CA LEU A 309 -1.71 -31.61 21.28
C LEU A 309 -2.81 -30.67 20.78
N LEU A 310 -2.94 -30.50 19.47
CA LEU A 310 -3.91 -29.63 18.78
C LEU A 310 -4.67 -30.43 17.71
N PRO A 311 -5.47 -31.43 18.08
CA PRO A 311 -6.24 -32.21 17.10
C PRO A 311 -7.30 -31.32 16.44
N THR A 312 -7.47 -31.48 15.13
CA THR A 312 -8.37 -30.68 14.27
C THR A 312 -9.86 -31.03 14.39
N LEU A 313 -10.23 -32.00 15.24
CA LEU A 313 -11.61 -32.45 15.46
C LEU A 313 -12.02 -32.18 16.91
N ASP A 314 -13.28 -31.82 17.14
CA ASP A 314 -13.95 -31.64 18.44
C ASP A 314 -13.98 -32.95 19.25
N SER A 315 -12.82 -33.43 19.63
CA SER A 315 -12.64 -34.60 20.48
C SER A 315 -12.56 -34.13 21.93
N GLU A 316 -13.19 -34.86 22.85
CA GLU A 316 -13.05 -34.62 24.30
C GLU A 316 -11.57 -34.61 24.78
N ALA A 317 -10.64 -35.09 23.94
CA ALA A 317 -9.20 -34.96 24.13
C ALA A 317 -8.68 -33.51 24.23
N GLN A 318 -9.35 -32.52 23.63
CA GLN A 318 -8.93 -31.11 23.71
C GLN A 318 -8.99 -30.54 25.14
N LYS A 319 -9.94 -30.99 25.97
CA LYS A 319 -10.10 -30.50 27.37
C LYS A 319 -8.99 -30.98 28.33
N LYS A 320 -8.12 -31.91 27.90
CA LYS A 320 -6.96 -32.42 28.65
C LYS A 320 -5.62 -32.11 27.98
N SER A 321 -5.61 -31.23 26.96
CA SER A 321 -4.37 -30.94 26.24
C SER A 321 -3.39 -30.17 27.11
N ASN A 322 -2.21 -30.75 27.31
CA ASN A 322 -1.10 -30.15 28.04
C ASN A 322 -0.32 -29.12 27.18
N PHE A 323 -0.98 -28.55 26.16
CA PHE A 323 -0.35 -27.72 25.15
C PHE A 323 0.28 -26.44 25.72
N SER A 324 -0.38 -25.78 26.67
CA SER A 324 0.14 -24.55 27.30
C SER A 324 1.51 -24.80 27.93
N GLU A 325 1.63 -25.85 28.73
CA GLU A 325 2.87 -26.19 29.42
C GLU A 325 3.92 -26.75 28.46
N PHE A 326 3.51 -27.53 27.45
CA PHE A 326 4.39 -27.96 26.36
C PHE A 326 4.99 -26.76 25.61
N PHE A 327 4.16 -25.80 25.17
CA PHE A 327 4.62 -24.65 24.39
C PHE A 327 5.56 -23.78 25.24
N ARG A 328 5.23 -23.55 26.52
CA ARG A 328 6.10 -22.84 27.46
C ARG A 328 7.46 -23.50 27.60
N VAL A 329 7.50 -24.80 27.92
CA VAL A 329 8.77 -25.50 28.25
C VAL A 329 9.59 -25.83 27.00
N VAL A 330 8.94 -26.38 25.97
CA VAL A 330 9.61 -26.98 24.80
C VAL A 330 9.88 -25.96 23.70
N VAL A 331 9.08 -24.89 23.61
CA VAL A 331 9.23 -23.83 22.60
C VAL A 331 9.75 -22.54 23.22
N ASP A 332 9.05 -21.94 24.19
CA ASP A 332 9.40 -20.62 24.73
C ASP A 332 10.71 -20.62 25.53
N GLU A 333 10.79 -21.44 26.58
CA GLU A 333 11.97 -21.54 27.47
C GLU A 333 13.14 -22.31 26.83
N SER A 334 12.89 -22.92 25.68
CA SER A 334 13.83 -23.78 24.99
C SER A 334 14.35 -23.10 23.72
N LEU A 335 13.52 -22.96 22.68
CA LEU A 335 13.91 -22.42 21.37
C LEU A 335 14.07 -20.89 21.39
N PHE A 336 13.33 -20.18 22.25
CA PHE A 336 13.39 -18.73 22.41
C PHE A 336 14.14 -18.26 23.68
N SER A 337 14.83 -19.18 24.38
CA SER A 337 15.72 -18.79 25.50
C SER A 337 16.77 -17.77 25.06
N SER A 338 17.24 -16.92 26.00
CA SER A 338 18.28 -15.92 25.71
C SER A 338 19.57 -16.56 25.19
N SER A 339 19.94 -17.73 25.72
CA SER A 339 21.09 -18.52 25.27
C SER A 339 20.84 -19.35 24.00
N SER A 340 19.67 -19.22 23.37
CA SER A 340 19.33 -19.95 22.14
C SER A 340 19.94 -19.29 20.91
N SER A 341 20.55 -20.08 20.04
CA SER A 341 21.13 -19.58 18.78
C SER A 341 20.04 -19.10 17.81
N ALA A 342 20.44 -18.31 16.81
CA ALA A 342 19.52 -17.79 15.80
C ALA A 342 18.82 -18.90 15.02
N GLU A 343 19.51 -20.01 14.74
CA GLU A 343 18.98 -21.22 14.12
C GLU A 343 17.81 -21.83 14.89
N ARG A 344 17.93 -21.90 16.22
CA ARG A 344 16.91 -22.47 17.11
C ARG A 344 15.72 -21.53 17.24
N LYS A 345 15.97 -20.23 17.37
CA LYS A 345 14.91 -19.20 17.33
C LYS A 345 14.15 -19.23 15.99
N PHE A 346 14.84 -19.48 14.87
CA PHE A 346 14.21 -19.68 13.57
C PHE A 346 13.24 -20.88 13.56
N TRP A 347 13.66 -22.03 14.11
CA TRP A 347 12.74 -23.17 14.29
C TRP A 347 11.57 -22.82 15.21
N GLY A 348 11.81 -22.06 16.28
CA GLY A 348 10.76 -21.54 17.16
C GLY A 348 9.69 -20.78 16.37
N PHE A 349 10.09 -19.89 15.45
CA PHE A 349 9.13 -19.19 14.58
C PHE A 349 8.35 -20.17 13.71
N LYS A 350 9.02 -21.18 13.11
CA LYS A 350 8.33 -22.19 12.30
C LYS A 350 7.34 -23.03 13.10
N VAL A 351 7.66 -23.37 14.35
CA VAL A 351 6.73 -24.06 15.26
C VAL A 351 5.54 -23.16 15.59
N PHE A 352 5.77 -21.89 15.91
CA PHE A 352 4.71 -20.91 16.15
C PHE A 352 3.77 -20.80 14.95
N GLN A 353 4.32 -20.60 13.74
CA GLN A 353 3.58 -20.53 12.48
C GLN A 353 2.71 -21.79 12.25
N SER A 354 3.28 -22.97 12.51
CA SER A 354 2.59 -24.25 12.34
C SER A 354 1.51 -24.51 13.40
N ALA A 355 1.68 -23.96 14.61
CA ALA A 355 0.69 -24.03 15.67
C ALA A 355 -0.43 -23.00 15.48
N LEU A 356 -0.11 -21.80 15.01
CA LEU A 356 -1.05 -20.69 14.78
C LEU A 356 -2.24 -21.07 13.89
N VAL A 357 -2.00 -21.89 12.86
CA VAL A 357 -3.05 -22.36 11.92
C VAL A 357 -3.91 -23.49 12.51
N ARG A 358 -3.48 -24.11 13.62
CA ARG A 358 -4.16 -25.25 14.27
C ARG A 358 -4.88 -24.89 15.58
N VAL A 359 -4.53 -23.76 16.19
CA VAL A 359 -4.99 -23.39 17.54
C VAL A 359 -6.44 -22.87 17.54
N HIS A 360 -7.24 -23.36 18.49
CA HIS A 360 -8.58 -22.85 18.79
C HIS A 360 -8.51 -21.53 19.58
N GLU A 361 -9.59 -20.74 19.56
CA GLU A 361 -9.66 -19.42 20.21
C GLU A 361 -9.22 -19.44 21.69
N ASP A 362 -9.59 -20.47 22.46
CA ASP A 362 -9.26 -20.61 23.89
C ASP A 362 -7.76 -20.82 24.16
N LEU A 363 -7.04 -21.43 23.23
CA LEU A 363 -5.61 -21.72 23.36
C LEU A 363 -4.74 -20.66 22.68
N MET A 364 -5.33 -19.69 21.96
CA MET A 364 -4.63 -18.60 21.28
C MET A 364 -3.69 -17.82 22.20
N PRO A 365 -4.08 -17.42 23.43
CA PRO A 365 -3.20 -16.69 24.32
C PRO A 365 -1.91 -17.46 24.68
N MET A 366 -1.97 -18.78 24.66
CA MET A 366 -0.87 -19.66 25.05
C MET A 366 0.28 -19.67 24.04
N LEU A 367 0.08 -19.16 22.81
CA LEU A 367 1.12 -19.03 21.80
C LEU A 367 1.98 -17.77 21.98
N PHE A 368 1.43 -16.71 22.58
CA PHE A 368 2.05 -15.39 22.68
C PHE A 368 2.82 -15.26 24.00
N THR A 369 3.78 -16.17 24.19
CA THR A 369 4.57 -16.28 25.42
C THR A 369 5.66 -15.21 25.53
N LYS A 370 6.19 -15.02 26.74
CA LYS A 370 7.13 -13.96 27.08
C LYS A 370 8.38 -13.94 26.18
N ASN A 371 9.07 -15.08 26.00
CA ASN A 371 10.33 -15.08 25.24
C ASN A 371 10.10 -14.99 23.74
N PHE A 372 9.04 -15.62 23.23
CA PHE A 372 8.57 -15.47 21.86
C PHE A 372 8.29 -14.00 21.55
N MET A 373 7.44 -13.32 22.33
CA MET A 373 7.07 -11.92 22.08
C MET A 373 8.27 -10.99 22.14
N ARG A 374 9.16 -11.15 23.13
CA ARG A 374 10.42 -10.40 23.22
C ARG A 374 11.27 -10.58 21.96
N THR A 375 11.47 -11.82 21.54
CA THR A 375 12.28 -12.17 20.36
C THR A 375 11.65 -11.61 19.09
N TRP A 376 10.34 -11.75 18.94
CA TRP A 376 9.60 -11.31 17.76
C TRP A 376 9.59 -9.80 17.61
N ILE A 377 9.30 -9.06 18.69
CA ILE A 377 9.33 -7.59 18.70
C ILE A 377 10.74 -7.07 18.36
N ASN A 378 11.79 -7.61 19.00
CA ASN A 378 13.17 -7.18 18.76
C ASN A 378 13.59 -7.40 17.29
N HIS A 379 13.26 -8.56 16.71
CA HIS A 379 13.62 -8.85 15.31
C HIS A 379 12.73 -8.13 14.28
N LEU A 380 11.53 -7.68 14.64
CA LEU A 380 10.75 -6.80 13.78
C LEU A 380 11.29 -5.36 13.77
N ALA A 381 11.77 -4.84 14.91
CA ALA A 381 12.12 -3.43 15.09
C ALA A 381 13.20 -2.89 14.14
N LYS A 382 14.20 -3.71 13.76
CA LYS A 382 15.29 -3.30 12.87
C LYS A 382 15.51 -4.32 11.73
N LYS A 383 15.67 -3.82 10.49
CA LYS A 383 15.72 -4.63 9.25
C LYS A 383 17.02 -5.43 9.06
N ASP A 384 18.08 -4.99 9.72
CA ASP A 384 19.44 -5.57 9.73
C ASP A 384 19.55 -6.82 10.62
N ARG A 385 18.57 -7.06 11.51
CA ARG A 385 18.55 -8.24 12.38
C ARG A 385 18.44 -9.53 11.56
N TYR A 386 19.26 -10.53 11.92
CA TYR A 386 19.34 -11.80 11.20
C TYR A 386 17.99 -12.51 11.00
N LEU A 387 17.12 -12.52 12.01
CA LEU A 387 15.80 -13.15 11.96
C LEU A 387 14.68 -12.22 11.49
N HIS A 388 14.99 -11.02 10.99
CA HIS A 388 13.97 -10.05 10.54
C HIS A 388 13.04 -10.66 9.49
N LYS A 389 13.58 -11.37 8.48
CA LYS A 389 12.78 -11.97 7.40
C LYS A 389 11.71 -12.95 7.93
N ILE A 390 12.06 -13.83 8.87
CA ILE A 390 11.11 -14.80 9.43
C ILE A 390 10.13 -14.14 10.42
N ALA A 391 10.58 -13.10 11.14
CA ALA A 391 9.73 -12.30 12.02
C ALA A 391 8.66 -11.55 11.21
N THR A 392 9.03 -10.92 10.08
CA THR A 392 8.10 -10.28 9.15
C THR A 392 7.16 -11.29 8.50
N GLN A 393 7.66 -12.47 8.10
CA GLN A 393 6.80 -13.55 7.62
C GLN A 393 5.76 -13.95 8.67
N THR A 394 6.17 -14.06 9.95
CA THR A 394 5.26 -14.39 11.05
C THR A 394 4.17 -13.33 11.23
N ALA A 395 4.50 -12.04 11.12
CA ALA A 395 3.51 -10.96 11.13
C ALA A 395 2.53 -11.06 9.96
N ALA A 396 3.02 -11.38 8.75
CA ALA A 396 2.16 -11.59 7.59
C ALA A 396 1.22 -12.80 7.77
N GLU A 397 1.68 -13.87 8.42
CA GLU A 397 0.86 -15.05 8.71
C GLU A 397 -0.22 -14.76 9.77
N VAL A 398 0.09 -13.97 10.80
CA VAL A 398 -0.92 -13.48 11.78
C VAL A 398 -1.99 -12.63 11.07
N GLN A 399 -1.58 -11.71 10.19
CA GLN A 399 -2.53 -10.90 9.40
C GLN A 399 -3.37 -11.77 8.45
N LYS A 400 -2.75 -12.78 7.82
CA LYS A 400 -3.45 -13.71 6.93
C LYS A 400 -4.51 -14.50 7.69
N LEU A 401 -4.21 -14.97 8.89
CA LEU A 401 -5.18 -15.68 9.73
C LEU A 401 -6.41 -14.83 10.03
N VAL A 402 -6.25 -13.54 10.35
CA VAL A 402 -7.38 -12.64 10.59
C VAL A 402 -8.18 -12.38 9.32
N LYS A 403 -7.51 -12.25 8.17
CA LYS A 403 -8.20 -12.12 6.87
C LYS A 403 -9.07 -13.34 6.55
N GLU A 404 -8.61 -14.55 6.90
CA GLU A 404 -9.38 -15.79 6.74
C GLU A 404 -10.48 -15.94 7.79
N ASN A 405 -10.22 -15.48 9.03
CA ASN A 405 -11.13 -15.58 10.18
C ASN A 405 -11.20 -14.27 10.99
N PRO A 406 -12.00 -13.26 10.59
CA PRO A 406 -12.03 -11.93 11.22
C PRO A 406 -12.35 -11.91 12.72
N ARG A 407 -13.06 -12.94 13.22
CA ARG A 407 -13.42 -13.06 14.65
C ARG A 407 -12.21 -13.19 15.58
N LEU A 408 -11.11 -13.76 15.08
CA LEU A 408 -9.89 -13.94 15.87
C LEU A 408 -9.12 -12.62 16.09
N GLY A 409 -9.46 -11.55 15.34
CA GLY A 409 -8.76 -10.27 15.41
C GLY A 409 -8.75 -9.68 16.82
N PHE A 410 -9.87 -9.73 17.54
CA PHE A 410 -9.94 -9.20 18.92
C PHE A 410 -9.00 -9.94 19.88
N SER A 411 -9.04 -11.29 19.86
CA SER A 411 -8.17 -12.14 20.69
C SER A 411 -6.69 -11.91 20.38
N LEU A 412 -6.33 -11.71 19.11
CA LEU A 412 -4.95 -11.43 18.69
C LEU A 412 -4.48 -10.04 19.14
N ILE A 413 -5.31 -9.00 19.01
CA ILE A 413 -4.95 -7.66 19.49
C ILE A 413 -4.66 -7.69 21.00
N LEU A 414 -5.51 -8.37 21.77
CA LEU A 414 -5.30 -8.59 23.21
C LEU A 414 -3.93 -9.20 23.54
N GLN A 415 -3.41 -10.10 22.70
CA GLN A 415 -2.09 -10.67 22.90
C GLN A 415 -0.97 -9.71 22.48
N LEU A 416 -1.13 -9.02 21.35
CA LEU A 416 -0.12 -8.08 20.82
C LEU A 416 0.05 -6.83 21.68
N THR A 417 -1.03 -6.35 22.31
CA THR A 417 -1.03 -5.18 23.20
C THR A 417 -1.12 -5.56 24.68
N GLY A 418 -1.07 -6.86 25.00
CA GLY A 418 -1.21 -7.41 26.35
C GLY A 418 0.10 -7.46 27.15
N ILE A 419 0.11 -8.28 28.20
CA ILE A 419 1.19 -8.37 29.20
C ILE A 419 2.56 -8.68 28.60
N HIS A 420 2.61 -9.54 27.57
CA HIS A 420 3.85 -9.91 26.89
C HIS A 420 4.11 -9.09 25.62
N GLY A 421 3.13 -8.29 25.20
CA GLY A 421 3.21 -7.44 24.03
C GLY A 421 3.63 -6.02 24.37
N ASN A 422 3.22 -5.08 23.52
CA ASN A 422 3.42 -3.66 23.78
C ASN A 422 2.24 -2.85 23.26
N GLN A 423 1.76 -1.90 24.07
CA GLN A 423 0.68 -0.98 23.71
C GLN A 423 0.97 -0.15 22.44
N GLN A 424 2.25 0.06 22.11
CA GLN A 424 2.74 0.72 20.91
C GLN A 424 3.43 -0.29 19.96
N PHE A 425 2.89 -1.52 19.86
CA PHE A 425 3.46 -2.61 19.07
C PHE A 425 3.91 -2.15 17.68
N ASP A 426 3.02 -1.54 16.90
CA ASP A 426 3.29 -1.11 15.52
C ASP A 426 4.42 -0.07 15.41
N LYS A 427 4.48 0.88 16.36
CA LYS A 427 5.56 1.89 16.41
C LYS A 427 6.91 1.25 16.75
N LEU A 428 6.92 0.34 17.73
CA LEU A 428 8.13 -0.35 18.17
C LEU A 428 8.67 -1.31 17.10
N THR A 429 7.77 -2.03 16.41
CA THR A 429 8.13 -3.00 15.37
C THR A 429 8.29 -2.38 13.98
N ARG A 430 7.91 -1.11 13.81
CA ARG A 430 7.83 -0.42 12.51
C ARG A 430 6.97 -1.22 11.50
N THR A 431 5.87 -1.81 11.99
CA THR A 431 4.89 -2.55 11.18
C THR A 431 3.51 -1.90 11.29
N LYS A 432 2.56 -2.33 10.44
CA LYS A 432 1.14 -1.98 10.54
C LYS A 432 0.32 -3.20 10.94
N THR A 433 0.81 -4.01 11.88
CA THR A 433 0.22 -5.31 12.21
C THR A 433 -1.09 -5.13 12.97
N VAL A 434 -1.08 -4.34 14.04
CA VAL A 434 -2.30 -4.07 14.82
C VAL A 434 -3.29 -3.25 13.97
N GLU A 435 -2.80 -2.23 13.26
CA GLU A 435 -3.61 -1.41 12.34
C GLU A 435 -4.30 -2.26 11.27
N SER A 436 -3.57 -3.18 10.63
CA SER A 436 -4.13 -4.08 9.61
C SER A 436 -5.15 -5.05 10.20
N ILE A 437 -4.95 -5.54 11.43
CA ILE A 437 -5.91 -6.44 12.09
C ILE A 437 -7.21 -5.67 12.34
N LEU A 438 -7.13 -4.47 12.93
CA LEU A 438 -8.29 -3.60 13.19
C LEU A 438 -9.08 -3.26 11.92
N ALA A 439 -8.39 -2.98 10.80
CA ALA A 439 -9.04 -2.67 9.52
C ALA A 439 -9.77 -3.87 8.90
N THR A 440 -9.39 -5.10 9.24
CA THR A 440 -10.00 -6.34 8.72
C THR A 440 -11.11 -6.90 9.61
N MET A 441 -11.22 -6.43 10.86
CA MET A 441 -12.24 -6.87 11.80
C MET A 441 -13.64 -6.38 11.40
N ASP A 442 -14.65 -7.15 11.80
CA ASP A 442 -16.05 -6.74 11.65
C ASP A 442 -16.47 -5.74 12.74
N THR A 443 -17.61 -5.08 12.52
CA THR A 443 -18.14 -4.07 13.45
C THR A 443 -18.43 -4.63 14.85
N SER A 444 -18.76 -5.92 14.95
CA SER A 444 -18.99 -6.61 16.23
C SER A 444 -17.69 -6.78 17.01
N ALA A 445 -16.61 -7.22 16.37
CA ALA A 445 -15.32 -7.40 17.02
C ALA A 445 -14.69 -6.06 17.41
N ILE A 446 -14.87 -5.00 16.62
CA ILE A 446 -14.46 -3.63 16.99
C ILE A 446 -15.23 -3.17 18.24
N LYS A 447 -16.53 -3.44 18.33
CA LYS A 447 -17.33 -3.12 19.52
C LYS A 447 -16.83 -3.86 20.77
N GLN A 448 -16.51 -5.15 20.65
CA GLN A 448 -15.91 -5.92 21.74
C GLN A 448 -14.56 -5.34 22.18
N TYR A 449 -13.74 -4.88 21.22
CA TYR A 449 -12.49 -4.21 21.52
C TYR A 449 -12.70 -2.88 22.28
N ILE A 450 -13.65 -2.06 21.84
CA ILE A 450 -14.04 -0.83 22.55
C ILE A 450 -14.51 -1.16 23.96
N ASP A 451 -15.47 -2.09 24.12
CA ASP A 451 -15.98 -2.50 25.43
C ASP A 451 -14.86 -2.96 26.37
N HIS A 452 -13.88 -3.69 25.84
CA HIS A 452 -12.70 -4.11 26.59
C HIS A 452 -11.82 -2.94 27.02
N LEU A 453 -11.52 -2.00 26.12
CA LEU A 453 -10.76 -0.78 26.44
C LEU A 453 -11.47 0.06 27.50
N LEU A 454 -12.79 0.25 27.37
CA LEU A 454 -13.58 1.03 28.33
C LEU A 454 -13.59 0.37 29.72
N ALA A 455 -13.66 -0.96 29.79
CA ALA A 455 -13.59 -1.69 31.05
C ALA A 455 -12.22 -1.51 31.74
N GLN A 456 -11.12 -1.48 30.98
CA GLN A 456 -9.78 -1.27 31.52
C GLN A 456 -9.54 0.14 32.06
N ALA A 457 -10.29 1.15 31.59
CA ALA A 457 -10.09 2.55 32.00
C ALA A 457 -10.38 2.80 33.50
N ASN A 458 -11.20 1.94 34.11
CA ASN A 458 -11.60 2.01 35.52
C ASN A 458 -10.94 0.94 36.40
N ASP A 459 -10.05 0.12 35.84
CA ASP A 459 -9.30 -0.87 36.63
C ASP A 459 -8.35 -0.15 37.59
N ASP A 460 -8.53 -0.40 38.89
CA ASP A 460 -7.82 0.27 39.99
C ASP A 460 -6.51 -0.43 40.38
N GLN A 461 -6.08 -1.41 39.57
CA GLN A 461 -4.79 -2.09 39.75
C GLN A 461 -3.61 -1.26 39.24
N GLY A 462 -2.91 -0.59 40.16
CA GLY A 462 -1.65 0.09 39.90
C GLY A 462 -1.47 1.37 40.72
N SER A 463 -0.37 2.09 40.48
CA SER A 463 -0.19 3.46 40.99
C SER A 463 -1.04 4.44 40.16
N ILE A 464 -1.29 5.65 40.68
CA ILE A 464 -2.07 6.69 39.98
C ILE A 464 -1.43 7.01 38.61
N GLU A 465 -0.11 7.06 38.54
CA GLU A 465 0.64 7.31 37.30
C GLU A 465 0.39 6.21 36.27
N THR A 466 0.42 4.94 36.69
CA THR A 466 0.14 3.81 35.78
C THR A 466 -1.31 3.80 35.29
N ILE A 467 -2.27 4.18 36.14
CA ILE A 467 -3.68 4.30 35.77
C ILE A 467 -3.86 5.45 34.78
N ASN A 468 -3.24 6.60 35.02
CA ASN A 468 -3.34 7.76 34.13
C ASN A 468 -2.68 7.49 32.77
N ALA A 469 -1.51 6.84 32.75
CA ALA A 469 -0.86 6.41 31.51
C ALA A 469 -1.74 5.45 30.70
N ARG A 470 -2.40 4.49 31.37
CA ARG A 470 -3.35 3.57 30.75
C ARG A 470 -4.56 4.31 30.17
N ARG A 471 -5.14 5.25 30.91
CA ARG A 471 -6.27 6.08 30.43
C ARG A 471 -5.89 6.93 29.23
N ARG A 472 -4.70 7.55 29.25
CA ARG A 472 -4.16 8.32 28.11
C ARG A 472 -4.03 7.44 26.87
N TRP A 473 -3.45 6.24 27.02
CA TRP A 473 -3.36 5.27 25.93
C TRP A 473 -4.75 4.84 25.42
N ILE A 474 -5.71 4.54 26.29
CA ILE A 474 -7.09 4.19 25.90
C ILE A 474 -7.73 5.32 25.10
N ILE A 475 -7.59 6.57 25.55
CA ILE A 475 -8.09 7.75 24.84
C ILE A 475 -7.51 7.81 23.42
N ASP A 476 -6.20 7.60 23.27
CA ASP A 476 -5.54 7.60 21.97
C ASP A 476 -5.97 6.41 21.08
N GLN A 477 -6.22 5.23 21.66
CA GLN A 477 -6.75 4.09 20.90
C GLN A 477 -8.16 4.35 20.38
N LEU A 478 -9.06 4.88 21.22
CA LEU A 478 -10.43 5.21 20.82
C LEU A 478 -10.44 6.27 19.71
N PHE A 479 -9.57 7.28 19.80
CA PHE A 479 -9.37 8.27 18.74
C PHE A 479 -8.85 7.62 17.45
N ALA A 480 -7.84 6.74 17.54
CA ALA A 480 -7.26 6.06 16.39
C ALA A 480 -8.30 5.23 15.60
N LEU A 481 -9.28 4.64 16.28
CA LEU A 481 -10.38 3.91 15.64
C LEU A 481 -11.24 4.82 14.74
N ILE A 482 -11.50 6.06 15.18
CA ILE A 482 -12.28 7.05 14.41
C ILE A 482 -11.43 7.63 13.27
N ARG A 483 -10.16 7.96 13.55
CA ARG A 483 -9.24 8.53 12.56
C ARG A 483 -8.98 7.58 11.40
N ASN A 484 -8.89 6.27 11.65
CA ASN A 484 -8.60 5.30 10.60
C ASN A 484 -9.79 5.14 9.65
N GLY A 485 -9.62 5.59 8.40
CA GLY A 485 -10.63 5.52 7.34
C GLY A 485 -10.91 4.11 6.82
N ALA A 486 -10.01 3.15 7.04
CA ALA A 486 -10.18 1.76 6.60
C ALA A 486 -11.10 0.95 7.53
N ILE A 487 -11.27 1.39 8.78
CA ILE A 487 -12.15 0.74 9.76
C ILE A 487 -13.61 1.03 9.44
N GLN A 488 -14.43 -0.01 9.38
CA GLN A 488 -15.88 0.11 9.18
C GLN A 488 -16.54 0.76 10.40
N LYS A 489 -17.07 1.97 10.20
CA LYS A 489 -17.74 2.74 11.25
C LYS A 489 -19.23 2.38 11.31
N SER A 490 -19.73 2.11 12.51
CA SER A 490 -21.17 2.07 12.77
C SER A 490 -21.54 3.23 13.68
N ASP A 491 -22.73 3.79 13.47
CA ASP A 491 -23.19 4.93 14.26
C ASP A 491 -23.18 4.63 15.77
N GLU A 492 -23.48 3.37 16.13
CA GLU A 492 -23.55 2.92 17.53
C GLU A 492 -22.20 3.04 18.24
N TRP A 493 -21.11 2.45 17.71
CA TRP A 493 -19.84 2.46 18.42
C TRP A 493 -19.17 3.84 18.36
N VAL A 494 -19.34 4.59 17.26
CA VAL A 494 -18.83 5.97 17.17
C VAL A 494 -19.50 6.83 18.24
N GLN A 495 -20.83 6.72 18.42
CA GLN A 495 -21.54 7.43 19.48
C GLN A 495 -21.03 7.03 20.87
N VAL A 496 -20.77 5.75 21.13
CA VAL A 496 -20.23 5.28 22.42
C VAL A 496 -18.87 5.94 22.73
N VAL A 497 -18.00 6.07 21.73
CA VAL A 497 -16.69 6.74 21.89
C VAL A 497 -16.85 8.24 22.17
N LEU A 498 -17.68 8.93 21.38
CA LEU A 498 -17.94 10.36 21.56
C LEU A 498 -18.58 10.65 22.94
N ASP A 499 -19.57 9.86 23.34
CA ASP A 499 -20.21 9.95 24.66
C ASP A 499 -19.21 9.74 25.79
N TRP A 500 -18.26 8.82 25.62
CA TRP A 500 -17.23 8.54 26.60
C TRP A 500 -16.29 9.74 26.78
N PHE A 501 -15.85 10.38 25.68
CA PHE A 501 -15.04 11.60 25.76
C PHE A 501 -15.80 12.76 26.38
N VAL A 502 -17.09 12.92 26.07
CA VAL A 502 -17.94 13.96 26.70
C VAL A 502 -18.02 13.75 28.22
N VAL A 503 -18.36 12.54 28.67
CA VAL A 503 -18.52 12.27 30.11
C VAL A 503 -17.22 12.49 30.87
N ASN A 504 -16.09 11.99 30.36
CA ASN A 504 -14.82 12.08 31.08
C ASN A 504 -14.10 13.42 30.87
N GLY A 505 -14.37 14.15 29.79
CA GLY A 505 -13.78 15.47 29.52
C GLY A 505 -14.56 16.64 30.15
N LEU A 506 -15.90 16.63 30.09
CA LEU A 506 -16.74 17.77 30.48
C LEU A 506 -17.47 17.60 31.81
N PHE A 507 -17.52 16.38 32.37
CA PHE A 507 -18.28 16.08 33.59
C PHE A 507 -17.48 15.31 34.64
N VAL A 508 -17.87 15.47 35.90
CA VAL A 508 -17.42 14.68 37.04
C VAL A 508 -18.54 13.73 37.45
N VAL A 509 -18.30 12.41 37.36
CA VAL A 509 -19.26 11.39 37.78
C VAL A 509 -19.27 11.27 39.31
N LYS A 510 -20.37 11.69 39.95
CA LYS A 510 -20.56 11.65 41.42
C LYS A 510 -21.13 10.32 41.91
N LYS A 511 -22.06 9.74 41.14
CA LYS A 511 -22.77 8.50 41.50
C LYS A 511 -22.94 7.61 40.28
N LYS A 512 -22.69 6.31 40.46
CA LYS A 512 -22.93 5.33 39.39
C LYS A 512 -24.41 5.25 39.03
N LYS A 513 -24.69 5.08 37.74
CA LYS A 513 -26.02 4.81 37.18
C LYS A 513 -25.93 3.50 36.38
N GLU A 514 -26.20 2.38 37.03
CA GLU A 514 -25.94 1.03 36.50
C GLU A 514 -26.60 0.74 35.14
N LYS A 515 -27.80 1.28 34.89
CA LYS A 515 -28.55 1.13 33.63
C LYS A 515 -28.45 2.35 32.71
N SER A 516 -27.36 3.13 32.84
CA SER A 516 -27.11 4.25 31.96
C SER A 516 -26.82 3.81 30.53
N LYS A 517 -27.33 4.57 29.56
CA LYS A 517 -26.92 4.45 28.15
C LYS A 517 -25.47 4.89 27.95
N PHE A 518 -25.02 5.88 28.72
CA PHE A 518 -23.63 6.34 28.75
C PHE A 518 -22.78 5.38 29.59
N VAL A 519 -21.91 4.61 28.93
CA VAL A 519 -21.09 3.55 29.56
C VAL A 519 -20.21 4.11 30.68
N ALA A 520 -19.60 5.28 30.47
CA ALA A 520 -18.73 5.95 31.44
C ALA A 520 -19.42 6.29 32.78
N MET A 521 -20.76 6.35 32.84
CA MET A 521 -21.51 6.60 34.09
C MET A 521 -21.88 5.34 34.86
N ARG A 522 -21.63 4.15 34.32
CA ARG A 522 -21.99 2.88 35.00
C ARG A 522 -21.13 2.63 36.23
N GLU A 523 -19.98 3.28 36.30
CA GLU A 523 -19.02 3.21 37.40
C GLU A 523 -18.53 4.62 37.75
N VAL A 524 -18.02 4.79 38.96
CA VAL A 524 -17.37 6.03 39.38
C VAL A 524 -15.86 5.80 39.26
N PRO A 525 -15.14 6.58 38.44
CA PRO A 525 -13.72 6.37 38.20
C PRO A 525 -12.92 6.57 39.50
N LYS A 526 -12.02 5.63 39.79
CA LYS A 526 -11.10 5.67 40.94
C LYS A 526 -9.67 5.43 40.47
N PRO A 527 -8.73 6.36 40.64
CA PRO A 527 -8.92 7.77 41.05
C PRO A 527 -9.77 8.54 40.02
N THR A 528 -10.24 9.73 40.39
CA THR A 528 -10.90 10.65 39.46
C THR A 528 -9.96 11.05 38.32
N TYR A 529 -10.51 11.40 37.15
CA TYR A 529 -9.70 11.92 36.04
C TYR A 529 -9.03 13.24 36.45
N SER A 530 -7.71 13.33 36.22
CA SER A 530 -6.93 14.56 36.36
C SER A 530 -7.30 15.56 35.27
N ASP A 531 -6.99 16.83 35.50
CA ASP A 531 -7.30 17.91 34.56
C ASP A 531 -6.60 17.71 33.21
N ASP A 532 -5.34 17.26 33.19
CA ASP A 532 -4.62 16.84 31.96
C ASP A 532 -5.38 15.77 31.16
N LEU A 533 -5.91 14.73 31.82
CA LEU A 533 -6.67 13.69 31.11
C LEU A 533 -8.03 14.20 30.61
N ARG A 534 -8.64 15.15 31.32
CA ARG A 534 -9.89 15.80 30.89
C ARG A 534 -9.63 16.64 29.64
N GLN A 535 -8.57 17.45 29.65
CA GLN A 535 -8.13 18.22 28.49
C GLN A 535 -7.78 17.31 27.31
N HIS A 536 -7.13 16.17 27.56
CA HIS A 536 -6.86 15.17 26.53
C HIS A 536 -8.15 14.59 25.92
N CYS A 537 -9.17 14.30 26.75
CA CYS A 537 -10.49 13.87 26.25
C CYS A 537 -11.16 14.95 25.38
N ARG A 538 -11.13 16.23 25.81
CA ARG A 538 -11.71 17.35 25.06
C ARG A 538 -11.00 17.54 23.71
N THR A 539 -9.67 17.55 23.72
CA THR A 539 -8.84 17.65 22.51
C THR A 539 -9.14 16.52 21.53
N ARG A 540 -9.23 15.28 22.02
CA ARG A 540 -9.52 14.09 21.19
C ARG A 540 -10.98 14.05 20.73
N LEU A 541 -11.93 14.59 21.49
CA LEU A 541 -13.31 14.78 21.05
C LEU A 541 -13.38 15.73 19.85
N LEU A 542 -12.73 16.89 19.92
CA LEU A 542 -12.66 17.85 18.81
C LEU A 542 -11.97 17.24 17.58
N ALA A 543 -10.86 16.51 17.78
CA ALA A 543 -10.18 15.80 16.70
C ALA A 543 -11.06 14.72 16.04
N CYS A 544 -11.82 13.94 16.82
CA CYS A 544 -12.78 12.98 16.28
C CYS A 544 -13.85 13.66 15.42
N LEU A 545 -14.40 14.79 15.89
CA LEU A 545 -15.40 15.55 15.13
C LEU A 545 -14.80 16.15 13.84
N ALA A 546 -13.53 16.56 13.86
CA ALA A 546 -12.82 16.98 12.66
C ALA A 546 -12.68 15.82 11.65
N ASP A 547 -12.23 14.66 12.10
CA ASP A 547 -12.08 13.47 11.24
C ASP A 547 -13.43 13.03 10.66
N LEU A 548 -14.50 13.00 11.47
CA LEU A 548 -15.85 12.69 11.03
C LEU A 548 -16.43 13.75 10.07
N THR A 549 -15.95 14.99 10.13
CA THR A 549 -16.34 16.07 9.20
C THR A 549 -15.66 15.89 7.84
N ASN A 550 -14.40 15.45 7.81
CA ASN A 550 -13.66 15.17 6.57
C ASN A 550 -14.06 13.85 5.91
N GLN A 551 -14.54 12.88 6.68
CA GLN A 551 -14.94 11.56 6.15
C GLN A 551 -16.33 11.63 5.49
N ALA A 552 -16.40 11.21 4.22
CA ALA A 552 -17.67 11.13 3.50
C ALA A 552 -18.42 9.86 3.90
N ASN A 553 -19.62 10.02 4.43
CA ASN A 553 -20.55 8.93 4.68
C ASN A 553 -21.36 8.64 3.39
N VAL A 554 -21.40 7.38 2.97
CA VAL A 554 -22.09 6.97 1.73
C VAL A 554 -23.45 6.39 2.11
N LEU A 555 -24.50 7.18 1.92
CA LEU A 555 -25.87 6.69 2.10
C LEU A 555 -26.40 6.16 0.78
N GLN A 556 -26.97 4.95 0.84
CA GLN A 556 -27.68 4.34 -0.25
C GLN A 556 -29.18 4.55 -0.06
N ASP A 557 -29.77 5.46 -0.85
CA ASP A 557 -31.21 5.70 -0.91
C ASP A 557 -31.73 5.08 -2.22
N GLY A 558 -32.12 3.81 -2.18
CA GLY A 558 -32.42 3.01 -3.38
C GLY A 558 -31.18 2.77 -4.25
N ASP A 559 -31.22 3.20 -5.52
CA ASP A 559 -30.10 3.11 -6.48
C ASP A 559 -29.15 4.33 -6.44
N VAL A 560 -29.47 5.38 -5.66
CA VAL A 560 -28.66 6.61 -5.61
C VAL A 560 -27.74 6.58 -4.41
N LYS A 561 -26.42 6.56 -4.67
CA LYS A 561 -25.39 6.72 -3.64
C LYS A 561 -25.08 8.21 -3.46
N THR A 562 -25.44 8.77 -2.31
CA THR A 562 -25.11 10.16 -1.97
C THR A 562 -23.98 10.18 -0.95
N LYS A 563 -22.90 10.90 -1.25
CA LYS A 563 -21.82 11.19 -0.30
C LYS A 563 -22.21 12.42 0.51
N LEU A 564 -22.42 12.25 1.81
CA LEU A 564 -22.67 13.35 2.74
C LEU A 564 -21.49 13.44 3.71
N PHE A 565 -21.06 14.67 4.01
CA PHE A 565 -19.99 14.94 4.96
C PHE A 565 -20.59 15.31 6.32
N SER A 566 -19.84 15.07 7.40
CA SER A 566 -20.17 15.50 8.77
C SER A 566 -21.39 14.85 9.43
N VAL A 567 -22.12 13.97 8.74
CA VAL A 567 -23.38 13.38 9.22
C VAL A 567 -23.28 11.89 9.52
N ALA A 568 -24.08 11.46 10.48
CA ALA A 568 -24.37 10.07 10.78
C ALA A 568 -25.38 9.47 9.77
N SER A 569 -25.73 8.20 9.94
CA SER A 569 -26.58 7.46 8.99
C SER A 569 -28.02 7.98 8.94
N ASP A 570 -28.47 8.66 10.00
CA ASP A 570 -29.78 9.33 10.09
C ASP A 570 -29.78 10.76 9.52
N ARG A 571 -28.69 11.19 8.88
CA ARG A 571 -28.49 12.53 8.28
C ARG A 571 -28.39 13.67 9.31
N GLU A 572 -28.20 13.37 10.59
CA GLU A 572 -27.87 14.37 11.61
C GLU A 572 -26.35 14.58 11.71
N PHE A 573 -25.92 15.81 11.99
CA PHE A 573 -24.51 16.09 12.26
C PHE A 573 -24.03 15.39 13.54
N TRP A 574 -22.80 14.86 13.50
CA TRP A 574 -22.13 14.32 14.69
C TRP A 574 -22.04 15.36 15.83
N ALA A 575 -21.80 16.62 15.49
CA ALA A 575 -21.84 17.74 16.43
C ALA A 575 -23.21 17.86 17.14
N SER A 576 -24.32 17.67 16.42
CA SER A 576 -25.65 17.68 17.02
C SER A 576 -25.83 16.55 18.03
N LYS A 577 -25.32 15.35 17.74
CA LYS A 577 -25.43 14.20 18.64
C LYS A 577 -24.62 14.40 19.92
N VAL A 578 -23.41 14.95 19.80
CA VAL A 578 -22.56 15.32 20.95
C VAL A 578 -23.27 16.34 21.84
N LEU A 579 -23.86 17.39 21.26
CA LEU A 579 -24.60 18.40 22.02
C LEU A 579 -25.84 17.84 22.71
N ALA A 580 -26.56 16.92 22.08
CA ALA A 580 -27.70 16.22 22.70
C ALA A 580 -27.25 15.38 23.91
N THR A 581 -26.09 14.71 23.83
CA THR A 581 -25.49 14.02 24.98
C THR A 581 -25.15 14.98 26.11
N ILE A 582 -24.53 16.13 25.81
CA ILE A 582 -24.20 17.15 26.82
C ILE A 582 -25.45 17.65 27.55
N GLU A 583 -26.55 17.91 26.84
CA GLU A 583 -27.82 18.37 27.43
C GLU A 583 -28.42 17.35 28.39
N GLU A 584 -28.44 16.07 28.00
CA GLU A 584 -28.98 15.02 28.85
C GLU A 584 -28.15 14.85 30.13
N LEU A 585 -26.83 15.03 30.03
CA LEU A 585 -25.93 15.01 31.19
C LEU A 585 -26.11 16.24 32.09
N GLN A 586 -26.27 17.44 31.52
CA GLN A 586 -26.56 18.66 32.28
C GLN A 586 -27.90 18.57 33.05
N ALA A 587 -28.88 17.86 32.50
CA ALA A 587 -30.15 17.59 33.17
C ALA A 587 -30.01 16.60 34.35
N ASP A 588 -29.02 15.69 34.33
CA ASP A 588 -28.80 14.67 35.36
C ASP A 588 -27.90 15.14 36.52
N LYS A 589 -28.32 16.22 37.19
CA LYS A 589 -27.62 16.80 38.36
C LYS A 589 -27.43 15.84 39.55
N LYS A 590 -28.08 14.67 39.52
CA LYS A 590 -27.98 13.64 40.57
C LYS A 590 -26.74 12.77 40.45
N HIS A 591 -26.29 12.51 39.21
CA HIS A 591 -25.21 11.55 38.93
C HIS A 591 -23.93 12.22 38.44
N VAL A 592 -24.03 13.36 37.76
CA VAL A 592 -22.88 14.09 37.23
C VAL A 592 -22.92 15.57 37.62
N THR A 593 -21.76 16.23 37.58
CA THR A 593 -21.66 17.69 37.54
C THR A 593 -20.72 18.16 36.45
N PRO A 594 -21.01 19.29 35.79
CA PRO A 594 -20.08 19.93 34.88
C PRO A 594 -18.73 20.19 35.59
N VAL A 595 -17.63 20.10 34.84
CA VAL A 595 -16.30 20.48 35.32
C VAL A 595 -16.20 22.00 35.43
N HIS A 596 -16.70 22.71 34.43
CA HIS A 596 -16.76 24.17 34.39
C HIS A 596 -18.23 24.62 34.43
N ASP A 597 -18.52 25.62 35.27
CA ASP A 597 -19.82 26.27 35.29
C ASP A 597 -19.83 27.37 34.22
N VAL A 598 -20.79 27.30 33.30
CA VAL A 598 -21.02 28.33 32.28
C VAL A 598 -21.95 29.38 32.88
N ASP A 599 -21.65 30.67 32.69
CA ASP A 599 -22.48 31.76 33.18
C ASP A 599 -23.88 31.76 32.52
N GLU A 600 -24.85 32.43 33.16
CA GLU A 600 -26.24 32.43 32.68
C GLU A 600 -26.38 33.08 31.29
N GLU A 601 -25.56 34.08 30.96
CA GLU A 601 -25.64 34.78 29.67
C GLU A 601 -25.16 33.86 28.55
N THR A 602 -24.00 33.24 28.70
CA THR A 602 -23.44 32.26 27.75
C THR A 602 -24.34 31.04 27.60
N GLN A 603 -24.94 30.54 28.69
CA GLN A 603 -25.89 29.43 28.62
C GLN A 603 -27.15 29.81 27.82
N THR A 604 -27.63 31.07 27.92
CA THR A 604 -28.74 31.53 27.08
C THR A 604 -28.34 31.63 25.61
N LEU A 605 -27.11 32.04 25.30
CA LEU A 605 -26.56 32.06 23.94
C LEU A 605 -26.49 30.66 23.34
N TYR A 606 -25.99 29.67 24.09
CA TYR A 606 -25.97 28.26 23.65
C TYR A 606 -27.36 27.72 23.37
N THR A 607 -28.35 28.08 24.20
CA THR A 607 -29.75 27.68 23.99
C THR A 607 -30.31 28.31 22.70
N LYS A 608 -30.06 29.60 22.47
CA LYS A 608 -30.46 30.30 21.23
C LYS A 608 -29.80 29.69 19.98
N ALA A 609 -28.52 29.33 20.06
CA ALA A 609 -27.77 28.70 18.97
C ALA A 609 -28.39 27.36 18.56
N LYS A 610 -28.77 26.53 19.54
CA LYS A 610 -29.43 25.24 19.28
C LYS A 610 -30.86 25.41 18.75
N ASP A 611 -31.63 26.35 19.31
CA ASP A 611 -32.95 26.69 18.77
C ASP A 611 -32.87 27.20 17.34
N MET A 612 -31.81 27.94 16.98
CA MET A 612 -31.57 28.35 15.61
C MET A 612 -31.21 27.15 14.72
N ALA A 613 -30.29 26.28 15.18
CA ALA A 613 -29.90 25.06 14.45
C ALA A 613 -31.11 24.18 14.12
N THR A 614 -32.05 23.98 15.06
CA THR A 614 -33.28 23.21 14.81
C THR A 614 -34.21 23.88 13.79
N LYS A 615 -34.30 25.22 13.78
CA LYS A 615 -35.06 25.97 12.76
C LYS A 615 -34.41 25.85 11.38
N LEU A 616 -33.08 25.92 11.29
CA LEU A 616 -32.33 25.83 10.04
C LEU A 616 -32.57 24.49 9.30
N ARG A 617 -32.79 23.38 10.04
CA ARG A 617 -33.12 22.06 9.47
C ARG A 617 -34.41 22.04 8.64
N VAL A 618 -35.34 22.95 8.93
CA VAL A 618 -36.69 22.99 8.32
C VAL A 618 -36.78 24.04 7.20
N THR A 619 -35.66 24.68 6.86
CA THR A 619 -35.57 25.73 5.82
C THR A 619 -35.90 25.17 4.42
N ALA A 620 -36.36 26.04 3.52
CA ALA A 620 -36.75 25.69 2.16
C ALA A 620 -35.62 24.99 1.37
N ASN A 621 -35.98 24.12 0.42
CA ASN A 621 -35.03 23.29 -0.32
C ASN A 621 -33.94 24.09 -1.08
N ASP A 622 -34.26 25.29 -1.57
CA ASP A 622 -33.34 26.08 -2.39
C ASP A 622 -32.15 26.62 -1.58
N ASP A 623 -32.33 26.85 -0.27
CA ASP A 623 -31.30 27.39 0.63
C ASP A 623 -30.71 26.31 1.57
N LYS A 624 -31.10 25.05 1.38
CA LYS A 624 -30.83 23.97 2.33
C LYS A 624 -29.35 23.69 2.55
N GLU A 625 -28.53 23.75 1.49
CA GLU A 625 -27.07 23.51 1.61
C GLU A 625 -26.41 24.58 2.50
N ALA A 626 -26.73 25.87 2.29
CA ALA A 626 -26.19 26.96 3.08
C ALA A 626 -26.75 27.00 4.51
N ALA A 627 -28.04 26.68 4.69
CA ALA A 627 -28.64 26.54 6.02
C ALA A 627 -27.95 25.43 6.83
N SER A 628 -27.57 24.32 6.20
CA SER A 628 -26.75 23.26 6.82
C SER A 628 -25.33 23.74 7.16
N GLY A 629 -24.74 24.63 6.36
CA GLY A 629 -23.47 25.28 6.69
C GLY A 629 -23.56 26.14 7.95
N ALA A 630 -24.58 27.00 8.04
CA ALA A 630 -24.83 27.81 9.22
C ALA A 630 -25.16 26.94 10.45
N GLU A 631 -25.94 25.88 10.28
CA GLU A 631 -26.21 24.90 11.35
C GLU A 631 -24.91 24.30 11.89
N LEU A 632 -24.05 23.79 11.00
CA LEU A 632 -22.78 23.17 11.39
C LEU A 632 -21.87 24.15 12.14
N LEU A 633 -21.77 25.40 11.67
CA LEU A 633 -20.95 26.43 12.34
C LEU A 633 -21.46 26.70 13.76
N LEU A 634 -22.77 26.95 13.92
CA LEU A 634 -23.36 27.21 15.25
C LEU A 634 -23.14 26.04 16.23
N LEU A 635 -23.34 24.79 15.77
CA LEU A 635 -23.11 23.61 16.60
C LEU A 635 -21.63 23.46 16.98
N ALA A 636 -20.73 23.67 16.02
CA ALA A 636 -19.30 23.58 16.26
C ALA A 636 -18.79 24.66 17.22
N SER A 637 -19.29 25.89 17.12
CA SER A 637 -18.96 26.99 18.04
C SER A 637 -19.33 26.66 19.48
N VAL A 638 -20.53 26.11 19.70
CA VAL A 638 -20.95 25.72 21.06
C VAL A 638 -20.06 24.60 21.61
N ILE A 639 -19.70 23.60 20.80
CA ILE A 639 -18.83 22.50 21.25
C ILE A 639 -17.42 23.01 21.56
N GLN A 640 -16.88 23.88 20.71
CA GLN A 640 -15.54 24.45 20.92
C GLN A 640 -15.49 25.24 22.22
N ASN A 641 -16.44 26.14 22.46
CA ASN A 641 -16.46 26.94 23.69
C ASN A 641 -16.71 26.10 24.95
N LEU A 642 -17.36 24.94 24.83
CA LEU A 642 -17.50 24.00 25.95
C LEU A 642 -16.21 23.20 26.20
N CYS A 643 -15.35 23.05 25.18
CA CYS A 643 -14.12 22.26 25.26
C CYS A 643 -12.86 23.09 25.52
N SER A 644 -12.90 24.40 25.24
CA SER A 644 -11.83 25.37 25.47
C SER A 644 -11.99 26.04 26.83
N GLU A 645 -10.89 26.29 27.53
CA GLU A 645 -10.91 27.05 28.80
C GLU A 645 -10.71 28.56 28.56
N ASP A 646 -10.19 28.95 27.40
CA ASP A 646 -9.93 30.35 27.02
C ASP A 646 -11.13 31.01 26.34
N SER A 647 -11.59 32.14 26.90
CA SER A 647 -12.75 32.91 26.40
C SER A 647 -12.48 33.70 25.12
N ASP A 648 -11.22 34.06 24.89
CA ASP A 648 -10.81 34.94 23.78
C ASP A 648 -10.76 34.20 22.42
N ASP A 649 -10.86 32.87 22.43
CA ASP A 649 -10.76 32.01 21.25
C ASP A 649 -12.11 31.59 20.62
N SER A 650 -13.23 32.11 21.14
CA SER A 650 -14.57 31.67 20.76
C SER A 650 -15.02 32.20 19.38
N ILE A 651 -15.63 31.34 18.55
CA ILE A 651 -16.25 31.77 17.28
C ILE A 651 -17.34 32.80 17.64
N PRO A 652 -17.47 33.94 16.92
CA PRO A 652 -18.42 35.01 17.26
C PRO A 652 -19.87 34.55 17.11
N LEU A 653 -20.36 33.86 18.14
CA LEU A 653 -21.61 33.09 18.12
C LEU A 653 -22.82 34.00 18.00
N GLU A 654 -22.78 35.17 18.64
CA GLU A 654 -23.86 36.16 18.58
C GLU A 654 -24.01 36.74 17.17
N ASP A 655 -22.90 37.08 16.51
CA ASP A 655 -22.90 37.57 15.13
C ASP A 655 -23.40 36.50 14.15
N CYS A 656 -22.97 35.24 14.33
CA CYS A 656 -23.44 34.12 13.54
C CYS A 656 -24.95 33.85 13.72
N LEU A 657 -25.48 34.04 14.93
CA LEU A 657 -26.91 33.93 15.24
C LEU A 657 -27.72 35.04 14.56
N GLU A 658 -27.22 36.26 14.60
CA GLU A 658 -27.84 37.40 13.92
C GLU A 658 -27.83 37.19 12.40
N ALA A 659 -26.69 36.81 11.83
CA ALA A 659 -26.53 36.50 10.41
C ALA A 659 -27.48 35.38 9.96
N SER A 660 -27.60 34.30 10.75
CA SER A 660 -28.53 33.19 10.49
C SER A 660 -29.99 33.65 10.46
N THR A 661 -30.37 34.55 11.38
CA THR A 661 -31.73 35.10 11.44
C THR A 661 -32.02 35.95 10.20
N ARG A 662 -31.12 36.88 9.86
CA ARG A 662 -31.26 37.79 8.72
C ARG A 662 -31.27 37.03 7.39
N MET A 663 -30.48 35.97 7.27
CA MET A 663 -30.31 35.21 6.02
C MET A 663 -31.44 34.21 5.75
N PHE A 664 -31.93 33.48 6.77
CA PHE A 664 -32.83 32.34 6.55
C PHE A 664 -34.25 32.51 7.11
N LEU A 665 -34.47 33.42 8.08
CA LEU A 665 -35.76 33.57 8.76
C LEU A 665 -36.51 34.86 8.37
N GLU A 666 -35.79 35.92 8.00
CA GLU A 666 -36.41 37.18 7.56
C GLU A 666 -36.95 37.10 6.12
N LYS A 667 -38.24 37.39 5.92
CA LYS A 667 -38.83 37.48 4.58
C LYS A 667 -38.47 38.81 3.93
N PRO A 668 -38.17 38.87 2.61
CA PRO A 668 -37.83 40.11 1.93
C PRO A 668 -39.01 41.09 2.00
N LYS A 669 -38.86 42.16 2.79
CA LYS A 669 -39.84 43.25 2.81
C LYS A 669 -39.77 43.96 1.45
N LYS A 670 -40.85 43.89 0.65
CA LYS A 670 -41.02 44.69 -0.56
C LYS A 670 -40.77 46.17 -0.24
N LYS A 671 -39.62 46.71 -0.66
CA LYS A 671 -39.31 48.15 -0.57
C LYS A 671 -40.37 48.94 -1.35
N LYS A 672 -41.32 49.58 -0.64
CA LYS A 672 -42.10 50.68 -1.19
C LYS A 672 -41.16 51.88 -1.32
N PHE A 673 -40.85 52.24 -2.56
CA PHE A 673 -40.14 53.46 -2.91
C PHE A 673 -40.89 54.67 -2.33
N ARG A 674 -40.34 55.29 -1.28
CA ARG A 674 -40.81 56.60 -0.84
C ARG A 674 -39.60 57.48 -0.57
N LYS A 675 -39.39 58.36 -1.53
CA LYS A 675 -38.38 59.41 -1.59
C LYS A 675 -38.58 60.41 -0.45
N SER A 676 -37.61 60.50 0.45
CA SER A 676 -37.35 61.73 1.22
C SER A 676 -35.87 61.78 1.59
N THR A 677 -35.31 62.95 1.29
CA THR A 677 -33.92 63.38 1.33
C THR A 677 -33.43 63.71 2.75
N VAL A 678 -32.11 63.58 2.91
CA VAL A 678 -31.19 64.19 3.90
C VAL A 678 -30.93 63.40 5.18
N GLY A 679 -29.67 62.94 5.34
CA GLY A 679 -29.05 62.54 6.60
C GLY A 679 -28.42 61.15 6.58
N GLU A 680 -27.43 60.90 5.72
CA GLU A 680 -26.62 59.67 5.72
C GLU A 680 -25.57 59.74 6.84
N GLU A 681 -25.90 59.22 8.03
CA GLU A 681 -24.94 58.43 8.81
C GLU A 681 -25.17 56.99 8.37
N GLU A 682 -24.29 56.48 7.50
CA GLU A 682 -24.31 55.09 7.06
C GLU A 682 -24.03 54.16 8.23
N ASN A 683 -25.09 53.60 8.82
CA ASN A 683 -24.97 52.40 9.62
C ASN A 683 -24.68 51.24 8.63
N GLN A 684 -23.40 50.99 8.34
CA GLN A 684 -22.92 49.91 7.48
C GLN A 684 -23.28 48.55 8.11
N GLN A 685 -24.50 48.07 7.90
CA GLN A 685 -24.82 46.67 8.22
C GLN A 685 -24.14 45.78 7.17
N HIS A 686 -23.11 45.03 7.60
CA HIS A 686 -22.45 44.03 6.77
C HIS A 686 -23.45 43.00 6.25
N GLU A 687 -23.20 42.47 5.04
CA GLU A 687 -24.04 41.43 4.45
C GLU A 687 -23.98 40.15 5.31
N PRO A 688 -25.09 39.41 5.51
CA PRO A 688 -25.09 38.24 6.39
C PRO A 688 -24.06 37.17 6.02
N ILE A 689 -23.78 36.99 4.72
CA ILE A 689 -22.74 36.05 4.26
C ILE A 689 -21.32 36.51 4.63
N ASP A 690 -21.07 37.81 4.68
CA ASP A 690 -19.75 38.36 5.01
C ASP A 690 -19.40 38.09 6.47
N ILE A 691 -20.41 38.14 7.36
CA ILE A 691 -20.27 37.75 8.77
C ILE A 691 -19.84 36.27 8.90
N PHE A 692 -20.45 35.38 8.10
CA PHE A 692 -20.04 33.97 8.09
C PHE A 692 -18.63 33.78 7.53
N VAL A 693 -18.26 34.48 6.46
CA VAL A 693 -16.92 34.39 5.87
C VAL A 693 -15.87 34.91 6.84
N ASP A 694 -16.14 36.00 7.56
CA ASP A 694 -15.27 36.54 8.60
C ASP A 694 -15.10 35.56 9.78
N ALA A 695 -16.20 34.96 10.25
CA ALA A 695 -16.15 33.91 11.27
C ALA A 695 -15.35 32.68 10.79
N ILE A 696 -15.46 32.29 9.51
CA ILE A 696 -14.66 31.22 8.91
C ILE A 696 -13.18 31.61 8.84
N ILE A 697 -12.86 32.84 8.48
CA ILE A 697 -11.47 33.34 8.47
C ILE A 697 -10.90 33.27 9.90
N GLY A 698 -11.65 33.71 10.91
CA GLY A 698 -11.27 33.55 12.31
C GLY A 698 -11.03 32.09 12.71
N CYS A 699 -11.82 31.15 12.19
CA CYS A 699 -11.58 29.71 12.39
C CYS A 699 -10.25 29.23 11.80
N LEU A 700 -9.79 29.83 10.69
CA LEU A 700 -8.53 29.49 10.02
C LEU A 700 -7.32 30.15 10.69
N GLU A 701 -7.49 31.32 11.29
CA GLU A 701 -6.47 32.08 12.01
C GLU A 701 -6.07 31.37 13.32
N ARG A 702 -7.06 30.91 14.08
CA ARG A 702 -6.89 30.28 15.41
C ARG A 702 -6.29 28.86 15.40
N SER A 703 -6.08 28.29 14.22
CA SER A 703 -5.33 27.04 13.94
C SER A 703 -5.62 25.74 14.72
N THR A 704 -6.78 25.52 15.35
CA THR A 704 -7.10 24.13 15.76
C THR A 704 -7.48 23.28 14.54
N VAL A 705 -7.16 21.98 14.56
CA VAL A 705 -7.55 21.05 13.47
C VAL A 705 -9.07 21.04 13.27
N PHE A 706 -9.82 21.11 14.37
CA PHE A 706 -11.29 21.11 14.36
C PHE A 706 -11.85 22.37 13.68
N THR A 707 -11.46 23.57 14.12
CA THR A 707 -11.98 24.83 13.55
C THR A 707 -11.63 24.97 12.08
N ARG A 708 -10.42 24.55 11.67
CA ARG A 708 -10.02 24.57 10.25
C ARG A 708 -10.90 23.66 9.40
N VAL A 709 -11.12 22.44 9.84
CA VAL A 709 -11.91 21.45 9.09
C VAL A 709 -13.37 21.87 9.00
N VAL A 710 -13.94 22.34 10.11
CA VAL A 710 -15.30 22.88 10.15
C VAL A 710 -15.40 24.11 9.25
N GLY A 711 -14.49 25.09 9.36
CA GLY A 711 -14.49 26.31 8.55
C GLY A 711 -14.48 26.02 7.04
N ASN A 712 -13.61 25.10 6.60
CA ASN A 712 -13.56 24.66 5.21
C ASN A 712 -14.87 24.00 4.75
N GLN A 713 -15.45 23.13 5.59
CA GLN A 713 -16.70 22.46 5.26
C GLN A 713 -17.90 23.42 5.23
N VAL A 714 -17.96 24.35 6.19
CA VAL A 714 -18.98 25.42 6.23
C VAL A 714 -18.86 26.30 5.00
N PHE A 715 -17.64 26.74 4.63
CA PHE A 715 -17.43 27.54 3.42
C PHE A 715 -17.85 26.79 2.15
N SER A 716 -17.54 25.51 2.05
CA SER A 716 -17.98 24.65 0.94
C SER A 716 -19.51 24.64 0.79
N LEU A 717 -20.24 24.49 1.90
CA LEU A 717 -21.70 24.49 1.96
C LEU A 717 -22.32 25.88 1.67
N MET A 718 -21.65 26.96 2.09
CA MET A 718 -22.13 28.34 1.94
C MET A 718 -21.64 29.04 0.67
N SER A 719 -20.77 28.39 -0.11
CA SER A 719 -20.13 28.93 -1.32
C SER A 719 -21.12 29.51 -2.36
N GLY A 720 -22.39 29.12 -2.31
CA GLY A 720 -23.44 29.64 -3.20
C GLY A 720 -23.93 31.04 -2.93
N PHE A 721 -23.67 31.57 -1.74
CA PHE A 721 -24.13 32.90 -1.32
C PHE A 721 -23.00 33.93 -1.29
N VAL A 722 -21.76 33.50 -1.56
CA VAL A 722 -20.57 34.37 -1.62
C VAL A 722 -20.78 35.48 -2.65
N LYS A 723 -20.55 36.73 -2.21
CA LYS A 723 -20.65 37.96 -3.00
C LYS A 723 -19.28 38.56 -3.24
N GLU A 724 -19.21 39.61 -4.05
CA GLU A 724 -17.99 40.41 -4.26
C GLU A 724 -17.36 40.89 -2.95
N SER A 725 -18.16 41.40 -2.00
CA SER A 725 -17.68 41.80 -0.68
C SER A 725 -17.05 40.64 0.11
N SER A 726 -17.60 39.43 -0.02
CA SER A 726 -17.04 38.22 0.59
C SER A 726 -15.69 37.83 -0.01
N ILE A 727 -15.51 38.05 -1.32
CA ILE A 727 -14.22 37.81 -2.00
C ILE A 727 -13.19 38.82 -1.52
N ASP A 728 -13.58 40.09 -1.37
CA ASP A 728 -12.70 41.14 -0.86
C ASP A 728 -12.21 40.82 0.57
N LEU A 729 -13.06 40.27 1.43
CA LEU A 729 -12.63 39.77 2.75
C LEU A 729 -11.53 38.70 2.65
N ILE A 730 -11.72 37.68 1.80
CA ILE A 730 -10.73 36.61 1.58
C ILE A 730 -9.42 37.18 1.03
N LEU A 731 -9.52 38.08 0.05
CA LEU A 731 -8.36 38.69 -0.59
C LEU A 731 -7.58 39.60 0.36
N THR A 732 -8.27 40.35 1.22
CA THR A 732 -7.65 41.24 2.23
C THR A 732 -6.72 40.45 3.16
N GLN A 733 -7.09 39.22 3.54
CA GLN A 733 -6.23 38.35 4.37
C GLN A 733 -4.99 37.83 3.64
N LEU A 734 -4.99 37.85 2.30
CA LEU A 734 -3.85 37.45 1.47
C LEU A 734 -2.91 38.62 1.14
N GLU A 735 -3.31 39.86 1.42
CA GLU A 735 -2.46 41.03 1.24
C GLU A 735 -1.31 41.06 2.26
N LYS A 736 -0.25 41.79 1.93
CA LYS A 736 0.91 41.91 2.82
C LYS A 736 0.54 42.81 4.01
N ARG A 737 0.30 42.22 5.18
CA ARG A 737 0.51 42.91 6.47
C ARG A 737 1.99 42.88 6.81
N ASP A 738 2.57 44.05 7.07
CA ASP A 738 3.95 44.20 7.50
C ASP A 738 3.99 43.82 9.00
N PRO A 739 4.64 42.71 9.40
CA PRO A 739 4.57 42.20 10.79
C PRO A 739 5.20 43.14 11.83
N ASN A 740 5.85 44.22 11.40
CA ASN A 740 6.45 45.24 12.26
C ASN A 740 5.52 46.41 12.60
N GLN A 741 4.25 46.44 12.15
CA GLN A 741 3.38 47.60 12.34
C GLN A 741 2.45 47.56 13.57
N GLU A 742 2.38 46.47 14.34
CA GLU A 742 1.44 46.38 15.49
C GLU A 742 2.07 45.96 16.83
N ASN A 743 3.40 46.01 16.97
CA ASN A 743 4.07 45.47 18.16
C ASN A 743 4.30 46.48 19.31
N ASP A 744 3.45 47.49 19.48
CA ASP A 744 3.68 48.55 20.50
C ASP A 744 2.57 48.71 21.54
N SER A 745 1.72 47.70 21.76
CA SER A 745 0.80 47.71 22.91
C SER A 745 0.46 46.29 23.37
N GLU A 746 0.74 46.02 24.64
CA GLU A 746 0.28 44.87 25.44
C GLU A 746 1.09 43.56 25.30
N VAL A 747 2.25 43.56 25.96
CA VAL A 747 2.89 42.33 26.44
C VAL A 747 2.35 42.08 27.84
N ASP A 748 1.32 41.25 27.99
CA ASP A 748 1.02 40.61 29.26
C ASP A 748 1.76 39.27 29.34
N GLU A 749 2.45 39.08 30.46
CA GLU A 749 3.26 37.92 30.79
C GLU A 749 2.36 36.75 31.22
N GLU A 750 2.16 35.75 30.37
CA GLU A 750 1.76 34.41 30.84
C GLU A 750 2.70 33.33 30.26
N GLU A 751 3.38 32.64 31.17
CA GLU A 751 4.15 31.43 30.93
C GLU A 751 3.20 30.24 30.91
N ASP A 752 3.12 29.53 29.78
CA ASP A 752 2.85 28.09 29.81
C ASP A 752 3.57 27.39 28.65
N VAL A 753 4.43 26.44 29.02
CA VAL A 753 5.21 25.61 28.09
C VAL A 753 4.44 24.31 27.92
N GLU A 754 3.53 24.24 26.96
CA GLU A 754 3.00 22.95 26.49
C GLU A 754 4.04 22.27 25.58
N ASP A 755 4.46 21.08 26.01
CA ASP A 755 5.32 20.15 25.29
C ASP A 755 4.53 19.56 24.10
N ASP A 756 4.53 20.26 22.96
CA ASP A 756 3.89 19.82 21.71
C ASP A 756 4.71 18.70 21.05
N ASP A 757 4.50 17.48 21.53
CA ASP A 757 4.90 16.24 20.86
C ASP A 757 3.83 15.89 19.78
N SER A 758 3.60 16.80 18.83
CA SER A 758 2.81 16.53 17.62
C SER A 758 3.67 15.79 16.60
N GLU A 759 3.56 14.46 16.63
CA GLU A 759 4.05 13.57 15.58
C GLU A 759 3.54 14.07 14.21
N ARG A 760 4.45 14.65 13.42
CA ARG A 760 4.25 14.94 12.00
C ARG A 760 3.91 13.64 11.27
N ALA A 761 2.62 13.44 11.00
CA ALA A 761 2.15 12.45 10.05
C ALA A 761 2.69 12.84 8.66
N ALA A 762 3.59 12.00 8.14
CA ALA A 762 3.98 12.05 6.74
C ALA A 762 2.71 11.87 5.87
N GLU A 763 2.37 12.88 5.08
CA GLU A 763 1.38 12.78 4.02
C GLU A 763 1.94 11.88 2.90
N ASP A 764 1.66 10.58 2.98
CA ASP A 764 1.79 9.67 1.84
C ASP A 764 0.64 9.96 0.86
N SER A 765 0.93 10.77 -0.16
CA SER A 765 0.13 10.86 -1.38
C SER A 765 0.54 9.72 -2.31
N VAL A 766 -0.10 8.57 -2.15
CA VAL A 766 -0.06 7.48 -3.14
C VAL A 766 -0.92 7.87 -4.36
N GLU A 767 -0.31 8.53 -5.33
CA GLU A 767 -0.82 8.54 -6.70
C GLU A 767 -0.26 7.30 -7.44
N ASP A 768 -1.16 6.38 -7.80
CA ASP A 768 -0.94 5.36 -8.83
C ASP A 768 -0.61 6.04 -10.17
N ASP A 769 0.58 5.81 -10.73
CA ASP A 769 0.74 5.80 -12.19
C ASP A 769 1.81 4.79 -12.62
N ASP A 770 1.35 3.84 -13.43
CA ASP A 770 2.08 2.70 -13.96
C ASP A 770 2.43 3.03 -15.42
N SER A 771 3.66 3.49 -15.69
CA SER A 771 4.23 3.39 -17.04
C SER A 771 5.76 3.31 -17.05
N SER A 772 6.26 2.15 -17.47
CA SER A 772 7.67 1.90 -17.73
C SER A 772 8.12 2.54 -19.06
N SER A 773 9.21 3.30 -19.06
CA SER A 773 10.17 3.31 -20.17
C SER A 773 11.52 3.86 -19.72
N SER A 774 12.56 3.07 -19.95
CA SER A 774 13.97 3.41 -19.84
C SER A 774 14.37 4.53 -20.81
N ASP A 775 15.25 5.44 -20.39
CA ASP A 775 16.56 5.65 -21.03
C ASP A 775 17.43 6.66 -20.25
N GLU A 776 18.71 6.31 -20.13
CA GLU A 776 19.81 7.04 -19.49
C GLU A 776 20.24 8.27 -20.31
N ASN A 777 20.57 9.38 -19.64
CA ASN A 777 21.87 10.08 -19.76
C ASN A 777 21.91 11.38 -18.92
N ASP A 778 22.66 11.26 -17.83
CA ASP A 778 23.63 12.16 -17.20
C ASP A 778 23.84 13.60 -17.74
N SER A 779 23.85 14.57 -16.80
CA SER A 779 24.69 15.80 -16.77
C SER A 779 24.45 16.55 -15.45
N GLU A 780 25.41 16.43 -14.53
CA GLU A 780 25.91 17.35 -13.47
C GLU A 780 25.56 18.84 -13.70
N ASP A 781 25.45 19.75 -12.73
CA ASP A 781 25.65 19.85 -11.28
C ASP A 781 25.02 21.23 -10.90
N ASP A 782 24.49 21.38 -9.69
CA ASP A 782 24.93 22.45 -8.76
C ASP A 782 24.15 22.39 -7.45
N ALA A 783 24.95 22.41 -6.39
CA ALA A 783 24.65 22.06 -5.02
C ALA A 783 23.90 23.16 -4.24
N ASP A 784 23.07 22.71 -3.30
CA ASP A 784 22.92 23.35 -2.00
C ASP A 784 22.53 22.28 -0.96
N ASN A 785 23.48 21.38 -0.69
CA ASN A 785 23.43 20.54 0.52
C ASN A 785 24.00 21.38 1.67
N ASN A 786 23.12 21.94 2.48
CA ASN A 786 23.47 22.38 3.81
C ASN A 786 23.43 21.16 4.75
N ASP A 787 24.34 20.22 4.53
CA ASP A 787 24.65 19.17 5.50
C ASP A 787 25.53 19.82 6.58
N GLU A 788 24.91 20.23 7.69
CA GLU A 788 25.65 20.51 8.92
C GLU A 788 26.40 19.23 9.32
N GLU A 789 27.72 19.25 9.25
CA GLU A 789 28.57 18.19 9.79
C GLU A 789 28.22 17.94 11.27
N PRO A 790 28.11 16.68 11.72
CA PRO A 790 27.81 16.40 13.11
C PRO A 790 29.04 16.74 13.97
N ASP A 791 28.84 17.73 14.83
CA ASP A 791 29.57 18.08 16.05
C ASP A 791 30.63 17.05 16.50
N GLU A 792 31.92 17.37 16.34
CA GLU A 792 33.06 16.51 16.74
C GLU A 792 33.02 16.17 18.24
N GLU A 793 32.35 16.99 19.05
CA GLU A 793 32.22 16.82 20.49
C GLU A 793 31.22 15.70 20.84
N LEU A 794 30.16 15.52 20.04
CA LEU A 794 29.21 14.42 20.13
C LEU A 794 29.87 13.07 19.82
N ARG A 795 30.71 13.03 18.78
CA ARG A 795 31.50 11.84 18.43
C ARG A 795 32.43 11.42 19.57
N LYS A 796 33.03 12.39 20.27
CA LYS A 796 33.96 12.16 21.37
C LYS A 796 33.24 11.61 22.61
N GLN A 797 32.08 12.15 22.95
CA GLN A 797 31.25 11.65 24.06
C GLN A 797 30.67 10.25 23.77
N ILE A 798 30.25 9.98 22.53
CA ILE A 798 29.79 8.64 22.11
C ILE A 798 30.94 7.62 22.19
N MET A 799 32.16 7.98 21.78
CA MET A 799 33.34 7.11 21.92
C MET A 799 33.70 6.82 23.39
N GLU A 800 33.58 7.81 24.27
CA GLU A 800 33.89 7.65 25.70
C GLU A 800 32.90 6.69 26.38
N VAL A 801 31.61 6.79 26.05
CA VAL A 801 30.56 5.87 26.54
C VAL A 801 30.77 4.43 26.02
N LEU A 802 31.22 4.27 24.78
CA LEU A 802 31.55 2.95 24.20
C LEU A 802 32.81 2.32 24.85
N ALA A 803 33.80 3.13 25.21
CA ALA A 803 35.04 2.67 25.84
C ALA A 803 34.84 2.23 27.30
N VAL A 804 34.00 2.92 28.07
CA VAL A 804 33.69 2.58 29.47
C VAL A 804 32.95 1.24 29.59
N ASN A 805 32.23 0.83 28.54
CA ASN A 805 31.49 -0.43 28.48
C ASN A 805 32.26 -1.58 27.82
N GLY A 806 33.58 -1.45 27.64
CA GLY A 806 34.47 -2.56 27.29
C GLY A 806 34.66 -2.82 25.80
N ILE A 807 34.23 -1.92 24.91
CA ILE A 807 34.46 -2.04 23.46
C ILE A 807 35.61 -1.11 23.06
N GLN A 808 36.79 -1.69 22.80
CA GLN A 808 37.93 -0.94 22.27
C GLN A 808 37.86 -0.93 20.75
N ALA A 809 37.66 0.24 20.13
CA ALA A 809 37.66 0.37 18.68
C ALA A 809 39.06 0.04 18.14
N ALA A 810 39.14 -0.99 17.28
CA ALA A 810 40.36 -1.36 16.60
C ALA A 810 40.83 -0.19 15.74
N THR A 811 41.91 0.47 16.18
CA THR A 811 42.68 1.38 15.32
C THR A 811 43.84 0.59 14.73
N SER A 812 43.96 0.76 13.42
CA SER A 812 44.71 0.01 12.42
C SER A 812 46.09 -0.55 12.80
N GLU A 813 46.35 -1.70 12.17
CA GLU A 813 47.62 -2.39 11.92
C GLU A 813 48.11 -3.39 12.97
N THR A 814 47.67 -4.65 12.85
CA THR A 814 48.55 -5.84 12.74
C THR A 814 47.74 -7.04 12.24
N ASP A 815 48.31 -7.77 11.27
CA ASP A 815 47.79 -9.00 10.67
C ASP A 815 48.14 -10.21 11.55
N ASP A 816 47.34 -11.27 11.37
CA ASP A 816 47.50 -12.68 11.79
C ASP A 816 46.79 -13.20 13.07
N GLU A 817 46.10 -14.30 12.82
CA GLU A 817 45.56 -15.36 13.68
C GLU A 817 44.11 -15.26 14.23
N VAL A 818 43.28 -16.11 13.62
CA VAL A 818 41.99 -16.69 14.03
C VAL A 818 41.60 -16.43 15.49
N SER A 819 40.76 -15.41 15.70
CA SER A 819 39.96 -15.27 16.91
C SER A 819 38.50 -15.47 16.55
N GLU A 820 37.84 -16.41 17.23
CA GLU A 820 36.39 -16.54 17.21
C GLU A 820 35.78 -15.19 17.64
N GLU A 821 35.09 -14.51 16.71
CA GLU A 821 34.31 -13.32 17.02
C GLU A 821 33.17 -13.73 17.95
N GLU A 822 33.31 -13.44 19.25
CA GLU A 822 32.19 -13.46 20.19
C GLU A 822 31.18 -12.39 19.74
N TYR A 823 30.16 -12.82 19.00
CA TYR A 823 29.01 -12.00 18.62
C TYR A 823 28.36 -11.40 19.88
N MET A 824 28.30 -10.06 19.95
CA MET A 824 27.62 -9.31 21.01
C MET A 824 26.19 -9.81 21.22
N ASP A 825 25.85 -10.10 22.48
CA ASP A 825 24.53 -10.61 22.87
C ASP A 825 23.45 -9.52 22.74
N ASP A 826 22.24 -9.91 22.29
CA ASP A 826 21.11 -9.03 21.94
C ASP A 826 20.67 -8.15 23.14
N ASP A 827 20.86 -8.63 24.37
CA ASP A 827 20.51 -7.91 25.60
C ASP A 827 21.54 -6.80 25.95
N GLN A 828 22.81 -6.92 25.51
CA GLN A 828 23.83 -5.87 25.72
C GLN A 828 23.62 -4.66 24.78
N MET A 829 23.08 -4.90 23.59
CA MET A 829 22.77 -3.83 22.63
C MET A 829 21.56 -2.98 23.07
N MET A 830 20.62 -3.55 23.83
CA MET A 830 19.49 -2.80 24.40
C MET A 830 19.90 -1.85 25.53
N ALA A 831 20.93 -2.18 26.31
CA ALA A 831 21.43 -1.31 27.38
C ALA A 831 22.12 -0.04 26.83
N ILE A 832 22.68 -0.10 25.62
CA ILE A 832 23.36 1.03 24.97
C ILE A 832 22.35 2.06 24.40
N ASP A 833 21.23 1.60 23.84
CA ASP A 833 20.18 2.48 23.28
C ASP A 833 19.51 3.37 24.35
N VAL A 834 19.45 2.93 25.62
CA VAL A 834 18.87 3.71 26.75
C VAL A 834 19.73 4.94 27.08
N HIS A 835 21.05 4.80 27.05
CA HIS A 835 21.98 5.91 27.35
C HIS A 835 22.08 6.94 26.22
N LEU A 836 21.91 6.51 24.95
CA LEU A 836 21.82 7.42 23.81
C LEU A 836 20.56 8.31 23.90
N ALA A 837 19.43 7.77 24.36
CA ALA A 837 18.18 8.51 24.49
C ALA A 837 18.23 9.64 25.55
N GLU A 838 18.98 9.47 26.64
CA GLU A 838 19.19 10.52 27.65
C GLU A 838 20.00 11.71 27.10
N ILE A 839 21.00 11.44 26.25
CA ILE A 839 21.82 12.48 25.61
C ILE A 839 20.98 13.31 24.63
N PHE A 840 20.06 12.69 23.89
CA PHE A 840 19.15 13.42 23.00
C PHE A 840 18.09 14.25 23.76
N LYS A 841 17.64 13.80 24.95
CA LYS A 841 16.72 14.57 25.81
C LYS A 841 17.33 15.86 26.34
N MET A 842 18.63 15.87 26.65
CA MET A 842 19.29 17.08 27.17
C MET A 842 19.35 18.22 26.15
N ARG A 843 19.33 17.93 24.84
CA ARG A 843 19.41 18.93 23.77
C ARG A 843 18.06 19.53 23.36
N LEU A 844 16.94 18.91 23.75
CA LEU A 844 15.60 19.47 23.51
C LEU A 844 15.41 20.82 24.22
N ASN A 845 16.10 21.04 25.34
CA ASN A 845 16.00 22.25 26.15
C ASN A 845 16.75 23.49 25.58
N GLU A 846 17.53 23.35 24.50
CA GLU A 846 18.27 24.47 23.88
C GLU A 846 17.46 25.28 22.85
N LYS A 847 16.21 24.89 22.53
CA LYS A 847 15.36 25.51 21.49
C LYS A 847 14.76 26.88 21.85
N ASN A 848 14.96 27.42 23.04
CA ASN A 848 14.29 28.64 23.53
C ASN A 848 14.72 29.99 22.89
N LYS A 849 15.31 29.99 21.67
CA LYS A 849 15.72 31.19 20.92
C LYS A 849 14.85 31.52 19.68
N SER A 850 13.76 30.79 19.39
CA SER A 850 13.01 30.86 18.11
C SER A 850 11.75 31.77 18.05
N LYS A 851 11.37 32.49 19.12
CA LYS A 851 10.04 33.14 19.20
C LYS A 851 9.67 34.06 18.01
N GLY A 852 10.62 34.71 17.34
CA GLY A 852 10.36 35.56 16.17
C GLY A 852 10.15 34.82 14.83
N THR A 853 10.70 33.60 14.68
CA THR A 853 10.55 32.81 13.44
C THR A 853 9.22 32.06 13.38
N ASP A 854 8.62 31.78 14.53
CA ASP A 854 7.39 30.97 14.60
C ASP A 854 6.14 31.79 14.24
N ALA A 855 6.08 33.07 14.64
CA ALA A 855 5.00 33.98 14.22
C ALA A 855 4.95 34.20 12.70
N GLN A 856 6.12 34.35 12.05
CA GLN A 856 6.20 34.48 10.59
C GLN A 856 5.74 33.20 9.89
N ARG A 857 6.13 32.03 10.41
CA ARG A 857 5.69 30.72 9.88
C ARG A 857 4.18 30.56 10.02
N GLU A 858 3.60 30.92 11.16
CA GLU A 858 2.15 30.83 11.37
C GLU A 858 1.38 31.77 10.44
N ALA A 859 1.87 32.99 10.21
CA ALA A 859 1.28 33.90 9.22
C ALA A 859 1.30 33.30 7.80
N ILE A 860 2.38 32.60 7.41
CA ILE A 860 2.46 31.90 6.11
C ILE A 860 1.48 30.72 6.09
N HIS A 861 1.37 29.95 7.17
CA HIS A 861 0.41 28.85 7.26
C HIS A 861 -1.04 29.35 7.21
N PHE A 862 -1.37 30.44 7.89
CA PHE A 862 -2.68 31.09 7.81
C PHE A 862 -3.01 31.51 6.38
N LYS A 863 -2.14 32.23 5.68
CA LYS A 863 -2.36 32.60 4.27
C LYS A 863 -2.55 31.37 3.38
N ASN A 864 -1.81 30.29 3.63
CA ASN A 864 -2.02 29.02 2.92
C ASN A 864 -3.39 28.41 3.21
N ARG A 865 -3.91 28.50 4.44
CA ARG A 865 -5.27 28.06 4.79
C ARG A 865 -6.33 28.94 4.11
N VAL A 866 -6.12 30.25 4.03
CA VAL A 866 -7.00 31.16 3.28
C VAL A 866 -7.03 30.80 1.78
N LEU A 867 -5.90 30.39 1.20
CA LEU A 867 -5.86 29.86 -0.18
C LEU A 867 -6.67 28.55 -0.34
N ASP A 868 -6.90 27.77 0.72
CA ASP A 868 -7.80 26.61 0.65
C ASP A 868 -9.25 27.03 0.40
N LEU A 869 -9.70 28.16 0.96
CA LEU A 869 -11.02 28.72 0.65
C LEU A 869 -11.13 29.05 -0.84
N VAL A 870 -10.07 29.61 -1.43
CA VAL A 870 -10.04 29.90 -2.87
C VAL A 870 -10.13 28.61 -3.70
N ASP A 871 -9.38 27.56 -3.35
CA ASP A 871 -9.48 26.24 -4.01
C ASP A 871 -10.90 25.66 -3.89
N ILE A 872 -11.48 25.69 -2.69
CA ILE A 872 -12.84 25.20 -2.42
C ILE A 872 -13.85 25.96 -3.29
N PHE A 873 -13.78 27.29 -3.35
CA PHE A 873 -14.69 28.11 -4.13
C PHE A 873 -14.60 27.78 -5.63
N VAL A 874 -13.40 27.75 -6.20
CA VAL A 874 -13.19 27.47 -7.63
C VAL A 874 -13.66 26.06 -7.99
N LYS A 875 -13.47 25.06 -7.11
CA LYS A 875 -13.96 23.69 -7.30
C LYS A 875 -15.49 23.57 -7.21
N LYS A 876 -16.11 24.20 -6.22
CA LYS A 876 -17.57 24.11 -6.00
C LYS A 876 -18.36 24.98 -6.97
N ARG A 877 -17.80 26.12 -7.39
CA ARG A 877 -18.47 27.15 -8.18
C ARG A 877 -17.64 27.57 -9.41
N PRO A 878 -17.25 26.65 -10.31
CA PRO A 878 -16.42 26.97 -11.46
C PRO A 878 -17.09 27.97 -12.43
N SER A 879 -18.41 27.99 -12.50
CA SER A 879 -19.19 28.91 -13.36
C SER A 879 -19.51 30.26 -12.70
N SER A 880 -18.97 30.55 -11.51
CA SER A 880 -19.22 31.84 -10.84
C SER A 880 -18.40 32.96 -11.50
N PRO A 881 -18.98 34.15 -11.77
CA PRO A 881 -18.23 35.28 -12.31
C PRO A 881 -17.14 35.78 -11.34
N HIS A 882 -17.31 35.54 -10.04
CA HIS A 882 -16.36 35.91 -8.99
C HIS A 882 -15.01 35.16 -9.09
N VAL A 883 -14.93 34.05 -9.83
CA VAL A 883 -13.65 33.34 -10.06
C VAL A 883 -12.61 34.26 -10.72
N VAL A 884 -13.05 35.21 -11.55
CA VAL A 884 -12.17 36.14 -12.26
C VAL A 884 -11.46 37.10 -11.29
N GLN A 885 -12.11 37.47 -10.18
CA GLN A 885 -11.58 38.42 -9.20
C GLN A 885 -10.31 37.88 -8.51
N PHE A 886 -10.12 36.56 -8.44
CA PHE A 886 -8.91 35.96 -7.87
C PHE A 886 -7.68 36.02 -8.78
N VAL A 887 -7.84 36.18 -10.10
CA VAL A 887 -6.73 36.00 -11.06
C VAL A 887 -5.59 36.99 -10.82
N VAL A 888 -5.92 38.27 -10.67
CA VAL A 888 -4.91 39.34 -10.53
C VAL A 888 -4.27 39.32 -9.13
N PRO A 889 -5.03 39.23 -8.02
CA PRO A 889 -4.47 39.15 -6.67
C PRO A 889 -3.58 37.91 -6.45
N LEU A 890 -4.01 36.72 -6.90
CA LEU A 890 -3.18 35.51 -6.77
C LEU A 890 -1.91 35.60 -7.61
N LEU A 891 -1.95 36.28 -8.75
CA LEU A 891 -0.75 36.52 -9.55
C LEU A 891 0.19 37.51 -8.86
N ASP A 892 -0.36 38.55 -8.22
CA ASP A 892 0.42 39.46 -7.38
C ASP A 892 1.07 38.71 -6.22
N LEU A 893 0.33 37.82 -5.55
CA LEU A 893 0.85 36.96 -4.49
C LEU A 893 2.00 36.09 -5.02
N ALA A 894 1.78 35.34 -6.11
CA ALA A 894 2.79 34.47 -6.70
C ALA A 894 4.06 35.23 -7.12
N THR A 895 3.95 36.47 -7.62
CA THR A 895 5.09 37.22 -8.18
C THR A 895 5.77 38.17 -7.20
N LYS A 896 5.11 38.57 -6.10
CA LYS A 896 5.64 39.53 -5.12
C LYS A 896 6.02 38.89 -3.78
N SER A 897 5.78 37.59 -3.58
CA SER A 897 6.25 36.85 -2.41
C SER A 897 7.78 36.89 -2.28
N SER A 898 8.27 36.98 -1.03
CA SER A 898 9.70 36.91 -0.74
C SER A 898 10.22 35.47 -0.89
N PRO A 899 11.54 35.24 -0.91
CA PRO A 899 12.12 33.89 -0.88
C PRO A 899 11.61 33.05 0.29
N ASP A 900 11.34 33.68 1.43
CA ASP A 900 10.83 33.03 2.65
C ASP A 900 9.36 32.62 2.53
N GLU A 901 8.61 33.18 1.58
CA GLU A 901 7.20 32.88 1.30
C GLU A 901 7.03 31.96 0.07
N LYS A 902 8.07 31.19 -0.31
CA LYS A 902 8.04 30.36 -1.53
C LYS A 902 6.87 29.38 -1.58
N GLN A 903 6.53 28.73 -0.44
CA GLN A 903 5.38 27.82 -0.37
C GLN A 903 4.06 28.51 -0.74
N LEU A 904 3.89 29.76 -0.33
CA LEU A 904 2.70 30.56 -0.65
C LEU A 904 2.68 30.94 -2.14
N SER A 905 3.83 31.32 -2.69
CA SER A 905 4.01 31.59 -4.12
C SER A 905 3.67 30.36 -4.98
N ASP A 906 4.22 29.20 -4.62
CA ASP A 906 4.03 27.94 -5.33
C ASP A 906 2.56 27.49 -5.28
N LYS A 907 1.88 27.62 -4.13
CA LYS A 907 0.46 27.28 -3.98
C LYS A 907 -0.43 28.21 -4.82
N ALA A 908 -0.19 29.52 -4.78
CA ALA A 908 -0.93 30.49 -5.60
C ALA A 908 -0.74 30.22 -7.10
N GLN A 909 0.50 29.94 -7.53
CA GLN A 909 0.84 29.57 -8.90
C GLN A 909 0.16 28.25 -9.31
N GLY A 910 0.14 27.27 -8.40
CA GLY A 910 -0.55 25.99 -8.56
C GLY A 910 -2.06 26.16 -8.78
N LEU A 911 -2.73 27.01 -7.99
CA LEU A 911 -4.16 27.32 -8.16
C LEU A 911 -4.44 28.01 -9.50
N LEU A 912 -3.62 29.00 -9.87
CA LEU A 912 -3.75 29.70 -11.15
C LEU A 912 -3.59 28.76 -12.35
N ARG A 913 -2.58 27.88 -12.36
CA ARG A 913 -2.33 26.96 -13.49
C ARG A 913 -3.27 25.76 -13.53
N SER A 914 -3.47 25.09 -12.38
CA SER A 914 -4.15 23.80 -12.33
C SER A 914 -5.66 23.90 -12.18
N ARG A 915 -6.17 24.93 -11.49
CA ARG A 915 -7.61 25.15 -11.29
C ARG A 915 -8.14 26.15 -12.30
N ILE A 916 -7.69 27.40 -12.23
CA ILE A 916 -8.29 28.50 -13.00
C ILE A 916 -7.91 28.43 -14.49
N GLY A 917 -6.63 28.28 -14.83
CA GLY A 917 -6.15 28.26 -16.21
C GLY A 917 -6.70 27.10 -17.05
N LYS A 918 -7.13 26.02 -16.41
CA LYS A 918 -7.69 24.82 -17.07
C LYS A 918 -9.22 24.74 -17.01
N LEU A 919 -9.89 25.71 -16.39
CA LEU A 919 -11.36 25.73 -16.30
C LEU A 919 -11.98 25.77 -17.71
N LYS A 920 -13.00 24.94 -17.92
CA LYS A 920 -13.76 24.90 -19.19
C LYS A 920 -15.12 25.59 -19.08
N ASP A 921 -15.66 25.70 -17.88
CA ASP A 921 -16.96 26.31 -17.63
C ASP A 921 -16.90 27.81 -17.86
N VAL A 922 -17.96 28.35 -18.47
CA VAL A 922 -18.10 29.78 -18.77
C VAL A 922 -19.18 30.36 -17.85
N PRO A 923 -18.90 31.45 -17.11
CA PRO A 923 -19.92 32.08 -16.28
C PRO A 923 -21.07 32.66 -17.10
N THR A 924 -22.27 32.67 -16.50
CA THR A 924 -23.53 33.05 -17.17
C THR A 924 -23.63 34.54 -17.50
N SER A 925 -22.95 35.41 -16.74
CA SER A 925 -22.90 36.86 -16.95
C SER A 925 -21.50 37.36 -16.59
N VAL A 926 -20.81 37.99 -17.53
CA VAL A 926 -19.48 38.54 -17.29
C VAL A 926 -19.42 39.99 -17.78
N ASP A 927 -18.84 40.86 -16.96
CA ASP A 927 -18.52 42.22 -17.36
C ASP A 927 -17.36 42.22 -18.36
N ALA A 928 -17.65 42.56 -19.61
CA ALA A 928 -16.67 42.60 -20.68
C ALA A 928 -15.60 43.67 -20.45
N GLU A 929 -15.92 44.79 -19.79
CA GLU A 929 -14.97 45.88 -19.54
C GLU A 929 -13.96 45.47 -18.46
N ALA A 930 -14.42 44.83 -17.39
CA ALA A 930 -13.55 44.23 -16.37
C ALA A 930 -12.62 43.14 -16.96
N LEU A 931 -13.14 42.25 -17.81
CA LEU A 931 -12.31 41.23 -18.49
C LEU A 931 -11.26 41.86 -19.41
N SER A 932 -11.66 42.87 -20.21
CA SER A 932 -10.75 43.59 -21.10
C SER A 932 -9.62 44.26 -20.33
N THR A 933 -9.95 44.86 -19.18
CA THR A 933 -8.98 45.48 -18.27
C THR A 933 -8.04 44.45 -17.65
N ALA A 934 -8.58 43.32 -17.18
CA ALA A 934 -7.79 42.23 -16.62
C ALA A 934 -6.85 41.61 -17.66
N LEU A 935 -7.31 41.38 -18.89
CA LEU A 935 -6.47 40.88 -19.99
C LEU A 935 -5.33 41.84 -20.32
N LYS A 936 -5.60 43.14 -20.44
CA LYS A 936 -4.56 44.15 -20.68
C LYS A 936 -3.53 44.16 -19.55
N ASN A 937 -3.98 44.09 -18.29
CA ASN A 937 -3.10 44.04 -17.13
C ASN A 937 -2.18 42.80 -17.16
N LEU A 938 -2.73 41.61 -17.46
CA LEU A 938 -1.94 40.37 -17.61
C LEU A 938 -0.87 40.52 -18.69
N HIS A 939 -1.22 41.05 -19.87
CA HIS A 939 -0.25 41.25 -20.95
C HIS A 939 0.81 42.31 -20.63
N GLU A 940 0.45 43.38 -19.90
CA GLU A 940 1.42 44.36 -19.41
C GLU A 940 2.40 43.77 -18.39
N ARG A 941 1.92 42.91 -17.49
CA ARG A 941 2.76 42.14 -16.55
C ARG A 941 3.67 41.16 -17.29
N ALA A 942 3.14 40.41 -18.26
CA ALA A 942 3.91 39.48 -19.08
C ALA A 942 5.10 40.16 -19.78
N ARG A 943 4.94 41.41 -20.23
CA ARG A 943 6.02 42.20 -20.85
C ARG A 943 7.12 42.64 -19.87
N LYS A 944 6.87 42.58 -18.56
CA LYS A 944 7.81 43.01 -17.50
C LYS A 944 8.43 41.84 -16.73
N LEU A 945 7.78 40.68 -16.69
CA LEU A 945 8.22 39.50 -15.93
C LEU A 945 9.41 38.80 -16.59
N ARG A 946 10.50 38.60 -15.83
CA ARG A 946 11.73 37.93 -16.32
C ARG A 946 11.77 36.42 -16.06
N SER A 947 10.94 35.92 -15.12
CA SER A 947 10.85 34.49 -14.82
C SER A 947 10.03 33.77 -15.89
N SER A 948 10.60 32.72 -16.49
CA SER A 948 9.89 31.89 -17.46
C SER A 948 8.70 31.16 -16.84
N ASP A 949 8.79 30.81 -15.55
CA ASP A 949 7.76 30.03 -14.88
C ASP A 949 6.54 30.90 -14.53
N TYR A 950 6.75 32.12 -14.02
CA TYR A 950 5.66 33.09 -13.85
C TYR A 950 5.06 33.50 -15.19
N LEU A 951 5.85 33.62 -16.26
CA LEU A 951 5.33 33.91 -17.60
C LEU A 951 4.39 32.80 -18.10
N SER A 952 4.69 31.52 -17.80
CA SER A 952 3.79 30.41 -18.12
C SER A 952 2.45 30.52 -17.41
N THR A 953 2.47 30.95 -16.14
CA THR A 953 1.26 31.14 -15.32
C THR A 953 0.41 32.27 -15.86
N VAL A 954 1.04 33.40 -16.22
CA VAL A 954 0.33 34.52 -16.87
C VAL A 954 -0.27 34.11 -18.21
N ALA A 955 0.40 33.26 -18.98
CA ALA A 955 -0.13 32.75 -20.24
C ALA A 955 -1.39 31.91 -20.03
N ASP A 956 -1.39 30.99 -19.06
CA ASP A 956 -2.57 30.19 -18.70
C ASP A 956 -3.74 31.07 -18.25
N CYS A 957 -3.49 32.08 -17.41
CA CYS A 957 -4.50 33.05 -16.99
C CYS A 957 -5.04 33.89 -18.16
N ALA A 958 -4.15 34.35 -19.05
CA ALA A 958 -4.53 35.13 -20.23
C ALA A 958 -5.39 34.29 -21.19
N ILE A 959 -5.12 32.99 -21.31
CA ILE A 959 -5.93 32.05 -22.09
C ILE A 959 -7.32 31.88 -21.46
N TYR A 960 -7.42 31.72 -20.14
CA TYR A 960 -8.70 31.65 -19.46
C TYR A 960 -9.55 32.91 -19.68
N ILE A 961 -8.99 34.11 -19.46
CA ILE A 961 -9.72 35.37 -19.72
C ILE A 961 -10.08 35.52 -21.20
N SER A 962 -9.16 35.15 -22.11
CA SER A 962 -9.44 35.16 -23.54
C SER A 962 -10.62 34.25 -23.89
N HIS A 963 -10.69 33.05 -23.31
CA HIS A 963 -11.81 32.12 -23.52
C HIS A 963 -13.15 32.76 -23.13
N LEU A 964 -13.21 33.44 -21.98
CA LEU A 964 -14.41 34.15 -21.52
C LEU A 964 -14.80 35.29 -22.47
N MET A 965 -13.84 36.14 -22.87
CA MET A 965 -14.09 37.25 -23.78
C MET A 965 -14.53 36.79 -25.18
N MET A 966 -13.97 35.69 -25.68
CA MET A 966 -14.37 35.09 -26.96
C MET A 966 -15.81 34.62 -26.92
N HIS A 967 -16.22 33.95 -25.83
CA HIS A 967 -17.61 33.50 -25.65
C HIS A 967 -18.60 34.70 -25.58
N SER A 968 -18.17 35.83 -25.01
CA SER A 968 -18.96 37.06 -24.95
C SER A 968 -18.92 37.89 -26.25
N GLY A 969 -18.26 37.43 -27.31
CA GLY A 969 -18.20 38.10 -28.61
C GLY A 969 -17.17 39.24 -28.72
N HIS A 970 -16.28 39.40 -27.75
CA HIS A 970 -15.24 40.45 -27.72
C HIS A 970 -13.92 40.01 -28.37
N GLN A 971 -13.99 39.22 -29.45
CA GLN A 971 -12.81 38.65 -30.13
C GLN A 971 -11.79 39.72 -30.57
N LYS A 972 -12.28 40.86 -31.06
CA LYS A 972 -11.42 41.94 -31.57
C LYS A 972 -10.48 42.48 -30.47
N GLU A 973 -10.98 42.69 -29.27
CA GLU A 973 -10.20 43.23 -28.15
C GLU A 973 -9.10 42.27 -27.70
N VAL A 974 -9.39 40.96 -27.70
CA VAL A 974 -8.39 39.92 -27.40
C VAL A 974 -7.28 39.96 -28.45
N LEU A 975 -7.64 39.95 -29.74
CA LEU A 975 -6.68 39.97 -30.84
C LEU A 975 -5.83 41.25 -30.84
N ASP A 976 -6.42 42.40 -30.55
CA ASP A 976 -5.70 43.68 -30.46
C ASP A 976 -4.65 43.65 -29.32
N THR A 977 -4.98 43.01 -28.19
CA THR A 977 -4.08 42.86 -27.04
C THR A 977 -2.90 41.92 -27.34
N TYR A 978 -3.18 40.79 -28.01
CA TYR A 978 -2.13 39.88 -28.49
C TYR A 978 -1.27 40.53 -29.57
N ARG A 979 -1.85 41.30 -30.51
CA ARG A 979 -1.12 42.04 -31.53
C ARG A 979 -0.12 43.01 -30.93
N ALA A 980 -0.53 43.81 -29.94
CA ALA A 980 0.37 44.72 -29.22
C ALA A 980 1.55 43.96 -28.56
N SER A 981 1.29 42.77 -28.03
CA SER A 981 2.30 41.94 -27.38
C SER A 981 3.26 41.28 -28.39
N LEU A 982 2.75 40.85 -29.56
CA LEU A 982 3.57 40.37 -30.67
C LEU A 982 4.52 41.46 -31.18
N VAL A 983 4.04 42.70 -31.30
CA VAL A 983 4.87 43.84 -31.72
C VAL A 983 6.03 44.04 -30.72
N ASP A 984 5.77 44.07 -29.40
CA ASP A 984 6.84 44.16 -28.40
C ASP A 984 7.83 42.99 -28.53
N PHE A 985 7.33 41.76 -28.63
CA PHE A 985 8.14 40.55 -28.71
C PHE A 985 9.13 40.53 -29.90
N PHE A 986 8.67 40.95 -31.08
CA PHE A 986 9.48 40.90 -32.30
C PHE A 986 10.38 42.13 -32.50
N THR A 987 9.97 43.31 -32.04
CA THR A 987 10.67 44.57 -32.34
C THR A 987 11.58 45.06 -31.21
N ARG A 988 11.36 44.63 -29.96
CA ARG A 988 12.16 45.05 -28.80
C ARG A 988 13.31 44.08 -28.55
N LYS A 989 14.53 44.62 -28.36
CA LYS A 989 15.75 43.82 -28.13
C LYS A 989 15.66 42.93 -26.88
N ASN A 990 15.15 43.48 -25.78
CA ASN A 990 15.03 42.82 -24.48
C ASN A 990 13.55 42.68 -24.10
N SER A 991 12.75 42.05 -24.96
CA SER A 991 11.37 41.69 -24.59
C SER A 991 11.40 40.55 -23.56
N SER A 992 10.61 40.68 -22.51
CA SER A 992 10.47 39.65 -21.47
C SER A 992 9.56 38.49 -21.91
N LEU A 993 8.84 38.65 -23.03
CA LEU A 993 8.00 37.61 -23.61
C LEU A 993 8.84 36.53 -24.31
N ASN A 994 8.33 35.30 -24.33
CA ASN A 994 8.89 34.17 -25.06
C ASN A 994 7.91 33.65 -26.13
N ALA A 995 8.37 32.80 -27.04
CA ALA A 995 7.51 32.26 -28.10
C ALA A 995 6.41 31.34 -27.55
N ALA A 996 6.67 30.65 -26.43
CA ALA A 996 5.73 29.73 -25.80
C ALA A 996 4.41 30.42 -25.40
N PHE A 997 4.49 31.66 -24.90
CA PHE A 997 3.32 32.50 -24.58
C PHE A 997 2.34 32.61 -25.76
N PHE A 998 2.85 32.79 -26.98
CA PHE A 998 2.03 32.90 -28.18
C PHE A 998 1.63 31.54 -28.75
N HIS A 999 2.51 30.53 -28.67
CA HIS A 999 2.19 29.16 -29.09
C HIS A 999 0.97 28.62 -28.35
N GLN A 1000 0.86 28.86 -27.04
CA GLN A 1000 -0.29 28.40 -26.27
C GLN A 1000 -1.61 29.05 -26.76
N PHE A 1001 -1.62 30.37 -26.96
CA PHE A 1001 -2.79 31.07 -27.50
C PHE A 1001 -3.19 30.56 -28.90
N ILE A 1002 -2.23 30.49 -29.83
CA ILE A 1002 -2.47 30.06 -31.21
C ILE A 1002 -3.00 28.63 -31.26
N ARG A 1003 -2.43 27.72 -30.47
CA ARG A 1003 -2.86 26.32 -30.43
C ARG A 1003 -4.24 26.15 -29.80
N ARG A 1004 -4.61 27.01 -28.85
CA ARG A 1004 -5.90 26.97 -28.15
C ARG A 1004 -7.04 27.60 -28.96
N PHE A 1005 -6.78 28.76 -29.59
CA PHE A 1005 -7.75 29.55 -30.34
C PHE A 1005 -7.37 29.62 -31.82
N GLN A 1006 -7.22 28.46 -32.46
CA GLN A 1006 -6.69 28.35 -33.84
C GLN A 1006 -7.55 29.12 -34.85
N SER A 1007 -8.87 29.19 -34.62
CA SER A 1007 -9.78 29.89 -35.51
C SER A 1007 -9.56 31.39 -35.47
N GLU A 1008 -9.54 31.94 -34.26
CA GLU A 1008 -9.40 33.36 -34.01
C GLU A 1008 -7.97 33.83 -34.29
N ALA A 1009 -6.97 33.00 -33.99
CA ALA A 1009 -5.56 33.28 -34.26
C ALA A 1009 -5.24 33.41 -35.76
N TRP A 1010 -6.09 32.88 -36.65
CA TRP A 1010 -5.95 33.08 -38.10
C TRP A 1010 -5.95 34.57 -38.48
N ASP A 1011 -6.63 35.42 -37.73
CA ASP A 1011 -6.68 36.86 -37.99
C ASP A 1011 -5.37 37.59 -37.66
N LEU A 1012 -4.42 36.92 -36.99
CA LEU A 1012 -3.06 37.43 -36.74
C LEU A 1012 -2.05 37.03 -37.83
N ARG A 1013 -2.46 36.28 -38.87
CA ARG A 1013 -1.54 35.74 -39.89
C ARG A 1013 -0.78 36.83 -40.67
N ASP A 1014 -1.46 37.89 -41.06
CA ASP A 1014 -0.87 38.99 -41.84
C ASP A 1014 0.05 39.81 -40.91
N ASP A 1015 -0.35 40.02 -39.65
CA ASP A 1015 0.47 40.67 -38.62
C ASP A 1015 1.78 39.89 -38.37
N LEU A 1016 1.72 38.57 -38.22
CA LEU A 1016 2.90 37.72 -38.02
C LEU A 1016 3.83 37.72 -39.22
N LEU A 1017 3.27 37.74 -40.44
CA LEU A 1017 4.06 37.81 -41.65
C LEU A 1017 4.77 39.16 -41.79
N ASP A 1018 4.10 40.26 -41.48
CA ASP A 1018 4.70 41.59 -41.46
C ASP A 1018 5.78 41.71 -40.36
N LEU A 1019 5.52 41.14 -39.17
CA LEU A 1019 6.48 41.10 -38.07
C LEU A 1019 7.69 40.22 -38.37
N SER A 1020 7.56 39.18 -39.20
CA SER A 1020 8.70 38.38 -39.68
C SER A 1020 9.71 39.20 -40.50
N GLN A 1021 9.29 40.32 -41.08
CA GLN A 1021 10.16 41.25 -41.82
C GLN A 1021 10.73 42.34 -40.91
N LYS A 1022 9.98 42.73 -39.86
CA LYS A 1022 10.35 43.79 -38.91
C LYS A 1022 11.09 43.28 -37.66
N ALA A 1023 11.24 41.97 -37.52
CA ALA A 1023 11.84 41.37 -36.33
C ALA A 1023 13.32 41.76 -36.19
N ILE A 1024 13.73 42.04 -34.94
CA ILE A 1024 15.02 42.66 -34.63
C ILE A 1024 16.25 41.80 -34.96
N ASN A 1025 16.08 40.48 -34.99
CA ASN A 1025 17.16 39.54 -35.28
C ASN A 1025 16.64 38.28 -36.00
N THR A 1026 17.57 37.53 -36.60
CA THR A 1026 17.27 36.29 -37.36
C THR A 1026 16.54 35.24 -36.52
N TYR A 1027 16.84 35.15 -35.23
CA TYR A 1027 16.18 34.19 -34.33
C TYR A 1027 14.69 34.51 -34.16
N ARG A 1028 14.36 35.79 -33.90
CA ARG A 1028 12.98 36.29 -33.85
C ARG A 1028 12.26 36.10 -35.20
N ARG A 1029 12.95 36.30 -36.33
CA ARG A 1029 12.39 35.98 -37.66
C ARG A 1029 12.01 34.50 -37.79
N CYS A 1030 12.86 33.58 -37.31
CA CYS A 1030 12.54 32.14 -37.28
C CYS A 1030 11.31 31.86 -36.41
N GLN A 1031 11.21 32.48 -35.22
CA GLN A 1031 10.06 32.31 -34.33
C GLN A 1031 8.75 32.81 -34.96
N ALA A 1032 8.77 33.89 -35.75
CA ALA A 1032 7.59 34.34 -36.49
C ALA A 1032 7.08 33.26 -37.47
N PHE A 1033 7.98 32.62 -38.22
CA PHE A 1033 7.62 31.50 -39.11
C PHE A 1033 7.17 30.24 -38.36
N GLN A 1034 7.62 30.02 -37.12
CA GLN A 1034 7.12 28.95 -36.25
C GLN A 1034 5.70 29.24 -35.72
N LEU A 1035 5.38 30.50 -35.38
CA LEU A 1035 4.00 30.87 -35.04
C LEU A 1035 3.06 30.73 -36.25
N VAL A 1036 3.53 31.13 -37.44
CA VAL A 1036 2.79 30.89 -38.70
C VAL A 1036 2.63 29.40 -38.99
N HIS A 1037 3.64 28.57 -38.69
CA HIS A 1037 3.54 27.12 -38.80
C HIS A 1037 2.37 26.58 -37.98
N ASP A 1038 2.28 26.97 -36.70
CA ASP A 1038 1.22 26.51 -35.80
C ASP A 1038 -0.17 26.89 -36.32
N ILE A 1039 -0.35 28.11 -36.84
CA ILE A 1039 -1.59 28.55 -37.51
C ILE A 1039 -1.96 27.62 -38.69
N LEU A 1040 -0.96 27.12 -39.43
CA LEU A 1040 -1.17 26.28 -40.61
C LEU A 1040 -1.40 24.79 -40.31
N THR A 1041 -1.08 24.31 -39.11
CA THR A 1041 -1.21 22.89 -38.76
C THR A 1041 -2.66 22.39 -38.89
N GLN A 1042 -3.63 23.22 -38.51
CA GLN A 1042 -5.05 22.91 -38.59
C GLN A 1042 -5.83 24.14 -39.07
N LEU A 1043 -5.76 24.44 -40.38
CA LEU A 1043 -6.57 25.48 -41.00
C LEU A 1043 -8.07 25.21 -40.79
N PRO A 1044 -8.81 26.11 -40.12
CA PRO A 1044 -10.23 25.95 -39.86
C PRO A 1044 -11.01 25.96 -41.19
N THR A 1045 -11.71 24.87 -41.46
CA THR A 1045 -12.45 24.68 -42.71
C THR A 1045 -13.79 25.39 -42.64
N GLY A 1046 -14.00 26.39 -43.51
CA GLY A 1046 -15.34 26.96 -43.78
C GLY A 1046 -15.60 28.39 -43.30
N VAL A 1047 -14.65 29.06 -42.63
CA VAL A 1047 -14.87 30.43 -42.07
C VAL A 1047 -14.33 31.55 -42.97
N TRP A 1048 -13.26 31.33 -43.74
CA TRP A 1048 -12.65 32.38 -44.58
C TRP A 1048 -12.78 32.11 -46.07
N SER A 1049 -12.77 33.21 -46.84
CA SER A 1049 -12.83 33.14 -48.28
C SER A 1049 -11.56 32.49 -48.86
N SER A 1050 -11.77 31.62 -49.86
CA SER A 1050 -10.70 31.00 -50.66
C SER A 1050 -9.70 32.05 -51.21
N HIS A 1051 -10.17 33.26 -51.52
CA HIS A 1051 -9.32 34.38 -51.95
C HIS A 1051 -8.37 34.90 -50.84
N GLN A 1052 -8.81 35.02 -49.59
CA GLN A 1052 -7.96 35.47 -48.47
C GLN A 1052 -6.83 34.47 -48.19
N VAL A 1053 -7.13 33.18 -48.24
CA VAL A 1053 -6.16 32.11 -48.00
C VAL A 1053 -5.11 32.07 -49.11
N SER A 1054 -5.51 32.09 -50.39
CA SER A 1054 -4.59 32.12 -51.53
C SER A 1054 -3.70 33.36 -51.56
N THR A 1055 -4.26 34.53 -51.23
CA THR A 1055 -3.50 35.79 -51.11
C THR A 1055 -2.42 35.68 -50.04
N PHE A 1056 -2.79 35.19 -48.84
CA PHE A 1056 -1.86 35.00 -47.74
C PHE A 1056 -0.75 33.99 -48.09
N LEU A 1057 -1.10 32.83 -48.66
CA LEU A 1057 -0.13 31.80 -49.06
C LEU A 1057 0.87 32.32 -50.10
N THR A 1058 0.42 33.17 -51.03
CA THR A 1058 1.30 33.83 -52.01
C THR A 1058 2.28 34.79 -51.32
N LYS A 1059 1.83 35.57 -50.34
CA LYS A 1059 2.72 36.44 -49.54
C LYS A 1059 3.70 35.60 -48.71
N LEU A 1060 3.22 34.54 -48.07
CA LEU A 1060 4.02 33.62 -47.24
C LEU A 1060 5.13 32.96 -48.07
N ARG A 1061 4.81 32.48 -49.27
CA ARG A 1061 5.81 31.95 -50.23
C ARG A 1061 6.93 32.97 -50.45
N LYS A 1062 6.58 34.20 -50.83
CA LYS A 1062 7.57 35.25 -51.11
C LYS A 1062 8.45 35.53 -49.89
N ALA A 1063 7.86 35.59 -48.70
CA ALA A 1063 8.61 35.80 -47.45
C ALA A 1063 9.56 34.64 -47.12
N LEU A 1064 9.12 33.39 -47.30
CA LEU A 1064 9.92 32.19 -47.06
C LEU A 1064 11.10 32.11 -48.05
N ILE A 1065 10.85 32.29 -49.35
CA ILE A 1065 11.91 32.27 -50.37
C ILE A 1065 12.92 33.38 -50.10
N GLY A 1066 12.44 34.59 -49.79
CA GLY A 1066 13.31 35.71 -49.45
C GLY A 1066 14.21 35.41 -48.27
N PHE A 1067 13.65 34.91 -47.16
CA PHE A 1067 14.42 34.61 -45.95
C PHE A 1067 15.39 33.44 -46.12
N ILE A 1068 15.00 32.38 -46.81
CA ILE A 1068 15.88 31.25 -47.10
C ILE A 1068 17.02 31.67 -48.04
N SER A 1069 16.73 32.52 -49.04
CA SER A 1069 17.74 33.07 -49.95
C SER A 1069 18.77 33.91 -49.20
N GLU A 1070 18.33 34.79 -48.29
CA GLU A 1070 19.24 35.58 -47.43
C GLU A 1070 20.18 34.68 -46.60
N GLY A 1071 19.68 33.56 -46.09
CA GLY A 1071 20.49 32.60 -45.33
C GLY A 1071 21.43 31.76 -46.19
N GLY A 1072 21.05 31.49 -47.45
CA GLY A 1072 21.89 30.84 -48.46
C GLY A 1072 23.04 31.74 -48.92
N ASP A 1073 22.75 33.03 -49.14
CA ASP A 1073 23.70 34.07 -49.54
C ASP A 1073 24.66 34.51 -48.41
N GLY A 1074 24.49 33.98 -47.19
CA GLY A 1074 25.26 34.39 -46.02
C GLY A 1074 24.93 35.79 -45.48
N LYS A 1075 23.88 36.44 -45.99
CA LYS A 1075 23.38 37.75 -45.50
C LYS A 1075 22.73 37.64 -44.13
N THR A 1076 22.19 36.47 -43.78
CA THR A 1076 21.70 36.14 -42.45
C THR A 1076 22.34 34.84 -41.94
N SER A 1077 22.77 34.82 -40.68
CA SER A 1077 23.33 33.60 -40.08
C SER A 1077 22.19 32.69 -39.62
N LEU A 1078 21.86 31.68 -40.43
CA LEU A 1078 20.94 30.59 -40.08
C LEU A 1078 21.71 29.31 -39.75
N THR A 1079 21.32 28.61 -38.70
CA THR A 1079 21.84 27.25 -38.46
C THR A 1079 21.16 26.24 -39.39
N ALA A 1080 21.79 25.08 -39.60
CA ALA A 1080 21.18 24.02 -40.40
C ALA A 1080 19.84 23.51 -39.80
N SER A 1081 19.70 23.56 -38.46
CA SER A 1081 18.45 23.24 -37.77
C SER A 1081 17.36 24.29 -38.00
N GLN A 1082 17.68 25.58 -37.87
CA GLN A 1082 16.75 26.67 -38.15
C GLN A 1082 16.26 26.66 -39.60
N MET A 1083 17.18 26.43 -40.55
CA MET A 1083 16.83 26.33 -41.96
C MET A 1083 15.89 25.14 -42.22
N ARG A 1084 16.12 24.00 -41.55
CA ARG A 1084 15.23 22.83 -41.63
C ARG A 1084 13.82 23.13 -41.11
N GLU A 1085 13.69 23.83 -39.99
CA GLU A 1085 12.37 24.23 -39.44
C GLU A 1085 11.61 25.17 -40.38
N ILE A 1086 12.28 26.15 -41.00
CA ILE A 1086 11.66 27.03 -41.99
C ILE A 1086 11.17 26.23 -43.20
N PHE A 1087 11.95 25.25 -43.67
CA PHE A 1087 11.52 24.35 -44.75
C PHE A 1087 10.33 23.47 -44.35
N LYS A 1088 10.23 23.01 -43.09
CA LYS A 1088 9.04 22.31 -42.61
C LYS A 1088 7.80 23.19 -42.70
N SER A 1089 7.89 24.46 -42.31
CA SER A 1089 6.80 25.43 -42.47
C SER A 1089 6.40 25.62 -43.94
N ALA A 1090 7.38 25.69 -44.84
CA ALA A 1090 7.12 25.79 -46.28
C ALA A 1090 6.42 24.54 -46.84
N VAL A 1091 6.88 23.34 -46.48
CA VAL A 1091 6.26 22.06 -46.90
C VAL A 1091 4.85 21.91 -46.35
N LEU A 1092 4.62 22.28 -45.10
CA LEU A 1092 3.28 22.29 -44.51
C LEU A 1092 2.34 23.25 -45.26
N ALA A 1093 2.79 24.48 -45.49
CA ALA A 1093 2.01 25.47 -46.23
C ALA A 1093 1.70 25.02 -47.67
N HIS A 1094 2.65 24.38 -48.35
CA HIS A 1094 2.45 23.79 -49.69
C HIS A 1094 1.42 22.67 -49.67
N ARG A 1095 1.50 21.76 -48.69
CA ARG A 1095 0.49 20.70 -48.49
C ARG A 1095 -0.90 21.28 -48.24
N GLN A 1096 -1.01 22.31 -47.40
CA GLN A 1096 -2.28 22.99 -47.14
C GLN A 1096 -2.83 23.69 -48.37
N THR A 1097 -1.96 24.28 -49.19
CA THR A 1097 -2.34 24.89 -50.46
C THR A 1097 -2.89 23.86 -51.44
N ARG A 1098 -2.25 22.70 -51.57
CA ARG A 1098 -2.78 21.59 -52.40
C ARG A 1098 -4.12 21.07 -51.87
N ARG A 1099 -4.32 21.06 -50.55
CA ARG A 1099 -5.59 20.64 -49.93
C ARG A 1099 -6.73 21.62 -50.22
N LEU A 1100 -6.47 22.93 -50.20
CA LEU A 1100 -7.50 23.97 -50.30
C LEU A 1100 -7.66 24.55 -51.72
N HIS A 1101 -6.59 24.54 -52.51
CA HIS A 1101 -6.46 25.17 -53.83
C HIS A 1101 -5.69 24.26 -54.79
N ALA A 1102 -6.19 23.04 -55.03
CA ALA A 1102 -5.50 22.06 -55.87
C ALA A 1102 -5.23 22.57 -57.31
N VAL A 1103 -6.12 23.39 -57.87
CA VAL A 1103 -6.04 23.91 -59.24
C VAL A 1103 -5.01 25.04 -59.36
N ASP A 1104 -5.01 25.98 -58.41
CA ASP A 1104 -4.13 27.15 -58.45
C ASP A 1104 -2.81 26.93 -57.69
N ALA A 1105 -2.58 25.73 -57.15
CA ALA A 1105 -1.43 25.43 -56.29
C ALA A 1105 -0.10 25.76 -56.97
N GLU A 1106 0.04 25.46 -58.26
CA GLU A 1106 1.25 25.75 -59.04
C GLU A 1106 1.47 27.26 -59.22
N GLN A 1107 0.39 28.03 -59.43
CA GLN A 1107 0.47 29.50 -59.53
C GLN A 1107 0.80 30.14 -58.17
N ILE A 1108 0.22 29.62 -57.09
CA ILE A 1108 0.44 30.11 -55.72
C ILE A 1108 1.83 29.76 -55.22
N TRP A 1109 2.40 28.60 -55.58
CA TRP A 1109 3.72 28.16 -55.08
C TRP A 1109 4.90 28.43 -55.99
N ASP A 1110 4.68 28.72 -57.28
CA ASP A 1110 5.73 29.02 -58.25
C ASP A 1110 6.93 28.07 -58.16
N PRO A 1111 6.77 26.81 -58.62
CA PRO A 1111 7.81 25.77 -58.53
C PRO A 1111 9.16 26.19 -59.12
N SER A 1112 9.15 27.08 -60.12
CA SER A 1112 10.36 27.61 -60.75
C SER A 1112 11.23 28.39 -59.76
N SER A 1113 10.60 29.17 -58.87
CA SER A 1113 11.29 29.94 -57.84
C SER A 1113 11.95 29.06 -56.78
N TRP A 1114 11.34 27.91 -56.42
CA TRP A 1114 11.92 26.92 -55.52
C TRP A 1114 13.03 26.08 -56.19
N GLY A 1115 12.91 25.83 -57.49
CA GLY A 1115 13.96 25.19 -58.28
C GLY A 1115 15.23 26.03 -58.32
N ALA A 1116 15.09 27.32 -58.64
CA ALA A 1116 16.21 28.27 -58.62
C ALA A 1116 16.83 28.39 -57.21
N LEU A 1117 16.01 28.38 -56.15
CA LEU A 1117 16.51 28.38 -54.77
C LEU A 1117 17.28 27.09 -54.44
N SER A 1118 16.82 25.93 -54.93
CA SER A 1118 17.51 24.65 -54.72
C SER A 1118 18.89 24.62 -55.39
N GLU A 1119 19.03 25.20 -56.58
CA GLU A 1119 20.34 25.27 -57.26
C GLU A 1119 21.30 26.17 -56.47
N ARG A 1120 20.84 27.35 -56.04
CA ARG A 1120 21.62 28.27 -55.21
C ARG A 1120 22.05 27.66 -53.87
N LEU A 1121 21.17 26.92 -53.20
CA LEU A 1121 21.50 26.27 -51.93
C LEU A 1121 22.43 25.06 -52.10
N ALA A 1122 22.47 24.41 -53.27
CA ALA A 1122 23.37 23.29 -53.53
C ALA A 1122 24.85 23.70 -53.51
N GLU A 1123 25.13 24.97 -53.81
CA GLU A 1123 26.47 25.56 -53.75
C GLU A 1123 26.96 25.74 -52.30
N SER A 1124 26.04 25.76 -51.32
CA SER A 1124 26.35 25.89 -49.90
C SER A 1124 26.57 24.52 -49.24
N GLY A 1125 27.80 24.26 -48.77
CA GLY A 1125 28.14 23.05 -48.03
C GLY A 1125 27.36 22.87 -46.71
N ARG A 1126 26.84 23.97 -46.13
CA ARG A 1126 26.20 24.02 -44.80
C ARG A 1126 24.79 23.43 -44.77
N TYR A 1127 24.07 23.46 -45.90
CA TYR A 1127 22.63 23.15 -45.95
C TYR A 1127 22.27 21.93 -46.82
N LYS A 1128 23.25 21.06 -47.12
CA LYS A 1128 23.02 19.84 -47.94
C LYS A 1128 21.84 18.99 -47.44
N GLY A 1129 21.62 18.93 -46.12
CA GLY A 1129 20.53 18.17 -45.50
C GLY A 1129 19.11 18.76 -45.67
N THR A 1130 18.96 20.01 -46.14
CA THR A 1130 17.64 20.63 -46.39
C THR A 1130 17.28 20.69 -47.87
N LEU A 1131 18.22 20.37 -48.76
CA LEU A 1131 18.06 20.40 -50.22
C LEU A 1131 16.89 19.52 -50.71
N GLN A 1132 16.67 18.37 -50.07
CA GLN A 1132 15.57 17.46 -50.42
C GLN A 1132 14.20 18.12 -50.18
N MET A 1133 14.05 18.92 -49.13
CA MET A 1133 12.80 19.64 -48.83
C MET A 1133 12.55 20.77 -49.83
N CYS A 1134 13.61 21.48 -50.25
CA CYS A 1134 13.51 22.48 -51.32
C CYS A 1134 13.13 21.85 -52.67
N LYS A 1135 13.74 20.71 -53.02
CA LYS A 1135 13.38 19.95 -54.23
C LYS A 1135 11.95 19.42 -54.18
N GLN A 1136 11.43 19.06 -53.01
CA GLN A 1136 10.03 18.66 -52.85
C GLN A 1136 9.06 19.81 -53.19
N LEU A 1137 9.41 21.06 -52.83
CA LEU A 1137 8.62 22.26 -53.14
C LEU A 1137 8.71 22.69 -54.61
N ALA A 1138 9.77 22.27 -55.32
CA ALA A 1138 10.00 22.59 -56.74
C ALA A 1138 9.37 21.59 -57.72
N ARG A 1139 8.76 20.49 -57.25
CA ARG A 1139 8.15 19.46 -58.12
C ARG A 1139 6.74 19.86 -58.55
N THR A 1140 6.50 19.87 -59.86
CA THR A 1140 5.18 19.83 -60.51
C THR A 1140 4.88 18.36 -60.85
N ASP A 1141 3.81 17.77 -60.32
CA ASP A 1141 3.67 16.31 -60.26
C ASP A 1141 3.37 15.64 -61.61
N GLY A 1142 3.98 14.47 -61.83
CA GLY A 1142 3.68 13.59 -62.96
C GLY A 1142 4.36 12.23 -62.96
N THR A 1143 4.69 11.60 -61.82
CA THR A 1143 5.06 10.16 -61.77
C THR A 1143 4.76 9.53 -60.40
N ASP A 1144 3.54 8.98 -60.24
CA ASP A 1144 3.30 7.89 -59.29
C ASP A 1144 3.38 6.57 -60.07
N GLY A 1145 4.59 5.99 -60.09
CA GLY A 1145 4.84 4.61 -60.51
C GLY A 1145 5.23 3.80 -59.29
N ALA A 1146 4.37 2.85 -58.92
CA ALA A 1146 4.48 1.94 -57.81
C ALA A 1146 5.89 1.32 -57.64
N GLY A 1147 6.40 1.32 -56.40
CA GLY A 1147 7.71 0.71 -56.16
C GLY A 1147 8.31 0.72 -54.75
N SER A 1148 7.54 0.75 -53.65
CA SER A 1148 8.04 0.14 -52.41
C SER A 1148 6.91 -0.28 -51.45
N LYS A 1149 6.62 -1.58 -51.53
CA LYS A 1149 6.03 -2.49 -50.54
C LYS A 1149 5.50 -1.86 -49.24
N ARG A 1150 4.18 -1.68 -49.18
CA ARG A 1150 3.40 -1.98 -47.97
C ARG A 1150 3.34 -3.52 -47.80
N LYS A 1151 3.99 -4.05 -46.76
CA LYS A 1151 3.58 -5.28 -46.05
C LYS A 1151 2.97 -4.78 -44.73
N LEU A 1152 1.64 -4.73 -44.63
CA LEU A 1152 0.80 -5.75 -44.00
C LEU A 1152 1.05 -5.90 -42.48
N VAL A 1153 0.28 -5.12 -41.72
CA VAL A 1153 -0.62 -5.62 -40.65
C VAL A 1153 -1.95 -4.92 -40.98
N GLY A 1154 -3.05 -5.58 -41.37
CA GLY A 1154 -3.59 -6.82 -40.83
C GLY A 1154 -4.66 -6.49 -39.80
N GLN A 1155 -5.68 -5.72 -40.21
CA GLN A 1155 -7.10 -6.09 -40.11
C GLN A 1155 -7.75 -5.92 -38.73
N ASP A 1156 -8.51 -4.84 -38.61
CA ASP A 1156 -9.81 -4.90 -37.96
C ASP A 1156 -10.82 -5.46 -38.98
N ASN A 1157 -11.71 -6.35 -38.54
CA ASN A 1157 -12.72 -7.00 -39.37
C ASN A 1157 -14.03 -7.11 -38.57
N GLY A 1158 -14.94 -6.16 -38.80
CA GLY A 1158 -16.35 -6.22 -38.37
C GLY A 1158 -16.97 -4.83 -38.08
N LYS A 1159 -17.23 -3.96 -39.07
CA LYS A 1159 -18.51 -3.85 -39.85
C LYS A 1159 -19.78 -3.79 -38.96
N ILE A 1160 -20.80 -2.93 -39.15
CA ILE A 1160 -21.23 -1.98 -40.18
C ILE A 1160 -22.47 -1.24 -39.63
N ALA A 1161 -22.62 0.05 -39.98
CA ALA A 1161 -23.86 0.85 -40.25
C ALA A 1161 -25.12 0.70 -39.35
N LYS A 1162 -25.86 1.77 -39.03
CA LYS A 1162 -26.57 2.64 -39.98
C LYS A 1162 -27.06 3.94 -39.33
N ARG A 1163 -26.92 5.04 -40.07
CA ARG A 1163 -27.80 6.23 -40.04
C ARG A 1163 -29.21 5.88 -40.55
N LYS A 1164 -30.25 6.49 -39.95
CA LYS A 1164 -31.43 7.09 -40.62
C LYS A 1164 -32.13 8.00 -39.59
N LYS A 1165 -32.08 9.33 -39.75
CA LYS A 1165 -33.06 10.21 -40.44
C LYS A 1165 -34.42 10.33 -39.73
N VAL A 1166 -34.58 11.49 -39.08
CA VAL A 1166 -35.78 12.29 -38.72
C VAL A 1166 -37.09 11.91 -39.42
N VAL A 1167 -38.21 11.83 -38.67
CA VAL A 1167 -39.56 12.39 -38.97
C VAL A 1167 -40.37 12.53 -37.65
N GLN A 1168 -40.96 13.72 -37.45
CA GLN A 1168 -42.20 14.11 -36.71
C GLN A 1168 -42.75 13.23 -35.58
N GLU A 1169 -42.87 13.79 -34.38
CA GLU A 1169 -44.09 14.45 -33.85
C GLU A 1169 -43.71 15.44 -32.75
#